data_AF-A0AAU7K7Q5-F1
#
_entry.id   AF-A0AAU7K7Q5-F1
#
_cell.length_a   1.000
_cell.length_b   1.000
_cell.length_c   1.000
_cell.angle_alpha   90.00
_cell.angle_beta   90.00
_cell.angle_gamma   90.00
#
_symmetry.space_group_name_H-M   'P 1'
#
loop_
_entity.id
_entity.type
_entity.pdbx_description
1 polymer ?
#
loop_
_entity_poly.entity_id
_entity_poly.type
_entity_poly.pdbx_seq_one_letter_code
_entity_poly.pdbx_strand_id
1 'polypeptide(L)'
;MIRMIQCQSTDHAKKYFSSALEQSDYYVSDQELQGQFHGKMAARLNILGNTTREVFFNLCENRNPNTMKPLTRITRGDRTIFYDINFHAPKSVSILNMLNKDGHIQDAFKSSVLEVMKSIESDMQTRIRVGNTHADRRTAEILFAEFTHLTARPVDGATPDCHLHSHCTVFNCTFDSIEQKVKAGQFRDIKRDMPMYQSIFHKVLSDKLIDLGYTIKKTPKSFEIVGVPQDAIDLMSKRTNEIGQFAKEHNITDRSKLSELGARTRSAKQKGMSLEQLTSDWKRQLSELPSYHETSTGVAVRYKTKHKKIELNAKDCVNYSFVHSFERASVVPERRLLATCYSHSIGHRNISIDEIDKEFAAEPQIIKVEDRNRISCTTLEVLKEEQHMVNLALKGIGQLSPLFDQLPNIKATDEHFRAIEHILTTKNRVSIVKGGAGTGKTTLMSEAVDLIESTGQKVTVVAPSSQASRKVLRDEGFSKADTVSKLLLDSEMQSQLKNNTLWVDEAGLLSNHQMTKLLEISTQQNARLILGGDTMQHSAVLRGDSLRVLNVVGGIRAAEVNKVYRQKDELYRKAVEDLAKGNVNEGFEKLDSLGAIKEIDPMKPNEQLVQDYVATRKSGKTALIISPTHAQGESVTKDVREKLKNSRVIGKRETSITKLHNMNMTEAQKSDYRNYKDGNVVRFNQNVAKMKRGSVWEIESISDSNIVVHDKKGQRHLLPIDKAKDFDVYQSLTLAVSKGDELKITHNCFDKNGKRLDNGQSLRLNEVTRSGEIILINPNSKSTFVLDKSFGHIDHNYYNTSNASQGKTVDEIFICQPSGTFSATDSKQFYVSVSRGRDAAHIYTDDKFALLEHASVLKDRQAALELLADRNISVDIVHSLQRQKEHPQPEIKKKHRIKEDYEPGI
;
A
#
# COMPACT_ATOMS: atom_id res chain seq x y z
N MET A 1 2.88 -6.22 16.89
CA MET A 1 3.73 -5.95 15.69
C MET A 1 4.95 -6.84 15.77
N ILE A 2 5.38 -7.44 14.65
CA ILE A 2 6.65 -8.18 14.58
C ILE A 2 7.70 -7.34 13.84
N ARG A 3 8.92 -7.25 14.39
CA ARG A 3 10.08 -6.62 13.72
C ARG A 3 11.23 -7.60 13.67
N MET A 4 12.06 -7.50 12.63
CA MET A 4 13.24 -8.35 12.46
C MET A 4 14.45 -7.46 12.16
N ILE A 5 15.41 -7.43 13.07
CA ILE A 5 16.58 -6.54 13.05
C ILE A 5 17.84 -7.39 12.88
N GLN A 6 18.71 -7.01 11.95
CA GLN A 6 19.95 -7.74 11.67
C GLN A 6 21.09 -7.20 12.53
N CYS A 7 21.92 -8.10 13.08
CA CYS A 7 23.17 -7.74 13.76
C CYS A 7 24.38 -8.34 13.05
N GLN A 8 25.35 -7.49 12.69
CA GLN A 8 26.58 -7.88 11.97
C GLN A 8 27.88 -7.62 12.76
N SER A 9 27.80 -6.96 13.92
CA SER A 9 28.98 -6.65 14.75
C SER A 9 28.96 -7.46 16.03
N THR A 10 30.05 -8.19 16.30
CA THR A 10 30.16 -9.03 17.51
C THR A 10 30.20 -8.18 18.76
N ASP A 11 30.87 -7.03 18.72
CA ASP A 11 30.88 -6.10 19.85
C ASP A 11 29.49 -5.51 20.09
N HIS A 12 28.75 -5.18 19.02
CA HIS A 12 27.37 -4.73 19.16
C HIS A 12 26.48 -5.86 19.71
N ALA A 13 26.63 -7.09 19.22
CA ALA A 13 25.90 -8.26 19.68
C ALA A 13 26.10 -8.54 21.18
N LYS A 14 27.35 -8.51 21.66
CA LYS A 14 27.68 -8.71 23.08
C LYS A 14 27.20 -7.56 23.95
N LYS A 15 27.35 -6.30 23.50
CA LYS A 15 26.80 -5.13 24.19
C LYS A 15 25.28 -5.21 24.25
N TYR A 16 24.63 -5.58 23.15
CA TYR A 16 23.19 -5.73 23.06
C TYR A 16 22.67 -6.76 24.06
N PHE A 17 23.33 -7.91 24.20
CA PHE A 17 23.05 -8.86 25.26
C PHE A 17 23.19 -8.22 26.65
N SER A 18 24.37 -7.69 26.96
CA SER A 18 24.64 -7.17 28.31
C SER A 18 23.94 -5.86 28.67
N SER A 19 23.35 -5.10 27.74
CA SER A 19 22.70 -3.81 28.03
C SER A 19 21.21 -3.77 27.70
N ALA A 20 20.71 -4.68 26.84
CA ALA A 20 19.37 -4.61 26.27
C ALA A 20 18.62 -5.94 26.26
N LEU A 21 19.24 -7.05 26.67
CA LEU A 21 18.58 -8.35 26.88
C LEU A 21 18.80 -8.92 28.30
N GLU A 22 19.99 -8.68 28.88
CA GLU A 22 20.43 -9.13 30.23
C GLU A 22 20.50 -7.98 31.27
N GLN A 23 20.27 -6.73 30.83
CA GLN A 23 20.17 -5.57 31.73
C GLN A 23 19.08 -4.58 31.28
N SER A 24 18.07 -5.08 30.55
CA SER A 24 17.14 -4.22 29.79
C SER A 24 16.22 -3.35 30.63
N ASP A 25 16.26 -3.49 31.96
CA ASP A 25 15.76 -2.51 32.89
C ASP A 25 16.92 -2.00 33.76
N TYR A 26 17.58 -0.91 33.36
CA TYR A 26 18.46 -0.12 34.25
C TYR A 26 17.72 0.48 35.48
N TYR A 27 16.47 0.05 35.71
CA TYR A 27 15.52 0.51 36.70
C TYR A 27 15.14 -0.60 37.72
N VAL A 28 15.47 -1.87 37.47
CA VAL A 28 15.02 -3.01 38.31
C VAL A 28 16.10 -4.09 38.39
N SER A 29 16.76 -4.25 39.55
CA SER A 29 17.82 -5.26 39.75
C SER A 29 17.31 -6.70 39.87
N ASP A 30 15.99 -6.91 39.98
CA ASP A 30 15.43 -8.15 40.55
C ASP A 30 14.51 -8.94 39.62
N GLN A 31 14.35 -8.59 38.32
CA GLN A 31 13.19 -9.09 37.54
C GLN A 31 13.43 -9.47 36.07
N GLU A 32 14.65 -9.77 35.66
CA GLU A 32 14.80 -10.44 34.37
C GLU A 32 14.31 -11.89 34.47
N LEU A 33 13.26 -12.20 33.70
CA LEU A 33 12.98 -13.59 33.37
C LEU A 33 14.19 -14.10 32.61
N GLN A 34 14.97 -14.95 33.26
CA GLN A 34 16.18 -15.54 32.70
C GLN A 34 15.86 -16.05 31.29
N GLY A 35 16.52 -15.46 30.28
CA GLY A 35 16.22 -15.76 28.88
C GLY A 35 16.39 -17.24 28.61
N GLN A 36 15.65 -17.79 27.65
CA GLN A 36 15.65 -19.24 27.38
C GLN A 36 16.07 -19.56 25.95
N PHE A 37 16.95 -20.55 25.79
CA PHE A 37 17.31 -21.11 24.50
C PHE A 37 16.26 -22.11 24.02
N HIS A 38 15.85 -21.94 22.78
CA HIS A 38 14.83 -22.72 22.11
C HIS A 38 15.25 -23.10 20.68
N GLY A 39 14.46 -23.99 20.08
CA GLY A 39 14.63 -24.48 18.71
C GLY A 39 15.38 -25.81 18.65
N LYS A 40 15.18 -26.53 17.54
CA LYS A 40 15.78 -27.86 17.30
C LYS A 40 17.30 -27.80 17.24
N MET A 41 17.87 -26.69 16.77
CA MET A 41 19.32 -26.51 16.77
C MET A 41 19.86 -26.34 18.20
N ALA A 42 19.12 -25.71 19.12
CA ALA A 42 19.49 -25.66 20.54
C ALA A 42 19.49 -27.05 21.18
N ALA A 43 18.47 -27.85 20.86
CA ALA A 43 18.39 -29.25 21.28
C ALA A 43 19.58 -30.06 20.75
N ARG A 44 19.91 -29.91 19.46
CA ARG A 44 21.07 -30.55 18.81
C ARG A 44 22.39 -30.18 19.48
N LEU A 45 22.52 -28.94 19.92
CA LEU A 45 23.71 -28.46 20.62
C LEU A 45 23.70 -28.80 22.12
N ASN A 46 22.64 -29.41 22.67
CA ASN A 46 22.47 -29.65 24.11
C ASN A 46 22.60 -28.37 24.95
N ILE A 47 21.95 -27.28 24.51
CA ILE A 47 21.97 -25.98 25.20
C ILE A 47 20.55 -25.45 25.49
N LEU A 48 19.53 -26.31 25.51
CA LEU A 48 18.17 -25.93 25.88
C LEU A 48 18.10 -25.43 27.33
N GLY A 49 17.19 -24.50 27.60
CA GLY A 49 16.95 -23.96 28.94
C GLY A 49 17.59 -22.59 29.12
N ASN A 50 18.08 -22.30 30.33
CA ASN A 50 18.50 -20.95 30.70
C ASN A 50 19.69 -20.45 29.86
N THR A 51 19.56 -19.20 29.43
CA THR A 51 20.61 -18.49 28.71
C THR A 51 21.67 -18.03 29.71
N THR A 52 22.92 -18.36 29.43
CA THR A 52 24.08 -17.81 30.14
C THR A 52 24.86 -16.89 29.22
N ARG A 53 25.48 -15.87 29.81
CA ARG A 53 26.33 -14.93 29.09
C ARG A 53 27.42 -15.61 28.27
N GLU A 54 28.06 -16.62 28.85
CA GLU A 54 29.12 -17.37 28.19
C GLU A 54 28.62 -18.09 26.94
N VAL A 55 27.52 -18.84 27.05
CA VAL A 55 26.93 -19.57 25.93
C VAL A 55 26.50 -18.59 24.82
N PHE A 56 25.82 -17.50 25.19
CA PHE A 56 25.39 -16.48 24.23
C PHE A 56 26.57 -15.84 23.49
N PHE A 57 27.64 -15.49 24.21
CA PHE A 57 28.84 -14.89 23.63
C PHE A 57 29.56 -15.85 22.69
N ASN A 58 29.67 -17.12 23.06
CA ASN A 58 30.23 -18.16 22.20
C ASN A 58 29.47 -18.28 20.87
N LEU A 59 28.14 -18.29 20.90
CA LEU A 59 27.32 -18.29 19.68
C LEU A 59 27.56 -17.02 18.83
N CYS A 60 27.66 -15.85 19.47
CA CYS A 60 27.99 -14.58 18.81
C CYS A 60 29.38 -14.56 18.16
N GLU A 61 30.31 -15.40 18.63
CA GLU A 61 31.64 -15.61 18.06
C GLU A 61 31.71 -16.75 17.04
N ASN A 62 30.58 -17.35 16.66
CA ASN A 62 30.52 -18.52 15.79
C ASN A 62 31.17 -19.77 16.41
N ARG A 63 31.09 -19.93 17.74
CA ARG A 63 31.69 -21.06 18.47
C ARG A 63 30.61 -21.95 19.07
N ASN A 64 30.78 -23.25 18.94
CA ASN A 64 29.93 -24.24 19.58
C ASN A 64 30.20 -24.19 21.09
N PRO A 65 29.20 -23.90 21.95
CA PRO A 65 29.42 -23.69 23.38
C PRO A 65 29.99 -24.91 24.12
N ASN A 66 29.76 -26.13 23.62
CA ASN A 66 30.20 -27.36 24.27
C ASN A 66 31.56 -27.87 23.75
N THR A 67 31.91 -27.58 22.50
CA THR A 67 33.16 -28.08 21.89
C THR A 67 34.19 -26.98 21.62
N MET A 68 33.79 -25.71 21.73
CA MET A 68 34.55 -24.50 21.38
C MET A 68 35.04 -24.43 19.93
N LYS A 69 34.69 -25.41 19.09
CA LYS A 69 34.98 -25.42 17.66
C LYS A 69 34.04 -24.48 16.89
N PRO A 70 34.42 -24.01 15.68
CA PRO A 70 33.54 -23.18 14.87
C PRO A 70 32.20 -23.85 14.57
N LEU A 71 31.09 -23.11 14.75
CA LEU A 71 29.74 -23.55 14.40
C LEU A 71 29.58 -23.72 12.89
N THR A 72 30.06 -22.75 12.10
CA THR A 72 30.02 -22.80 10.64
C THR A 72 31.43 -22.80 10.06
N ARG A 73 31.60 -23.34 8.84
CA ARG A 73 32.92 -23.56 8.24
C ARG A 73 33.77 -22.29 8.06
N ILE A 74 33.14 -21.13 7.83
CA ILE A 74 33.82 -19.88 7.52
C ILE A 74 33.34 -18.79 8.48
N THR A 75 34.28 -18.12 9.15
CA THR A 75 34.01 -16.92 9.95
C THR A 75 34.57 -15.71 9.19
N ARG A 76 33.69 -14.82 8.73
CA ARG A 76 34.08 -13.52 8.14
C ARG A 76 33.76 -12.39 9.12
N GLY A 77 34.50 -11.28 9.05
CA GLY A 77 34.30 -10.12 9.92
C GLY A 77 32.98 -9.37 9.68
N ASP A 78 32.42 -9.49 8.48
CA ASP A 78 31.17 -8.88 8.02
C ASP A 78 29.95 -9.83 8.10
N ARG A 79 30.11 -10.99 8.77
CA ARG A 79 29.06 -12.00 8.84
C ARG A 79 27.84 -11.47 9.58
N THR A 80 26.66 -11.92 9.18
CA THR A 80 25.48 -11.80 10.04
C THR A 80 25.60 -12.74 11.22
N ILE A 81 25.48 -12.20 12.43
CA ILE A 81 25.63 -12.93 13.69
C ILE A 81 24.30 -13.53 14.10
N PHE A 82 23.28 -12.68 14.20
CA PHE A 82 21.91 -13.06 14.51
C PHE A 82 20.91 -12.10 13.87
N TYR A 83 19.65 -12.50 13.89
CA TYR A 83 18.50 -11.62 13.69
C TYR A 83 17.67 -11.58 14.97
N ASP A 84 17.37 -10.39 15.46
CA ASP A 84 16.47 -10.18 16.59
C ASP A 84 15.03 -10.02 16.07
N ILE A 85 14.17 -10.98 16.41
CA ILE A 85 12.75 -11.00 16.03
C ILE A 85 11.91 -10.57 17.24
N ASN A 86 11.33 -9.38 17.15
CA ASN A 86 10.63 -8.73 18.25
C ASN A 86 9.13 -8.88 18.12
N PHE A 87 8.50 -9.51 19.11
CA PHE A 87 7.06 -9.67 19.23
C PHE A 87 6.51 -8.63 20.20
N HIS A 88 5.63 -7.76 19.74
CA HIS A 88 4.98 -6.76 20.60
C HIS A 88 3.50 -7.06 20.74
N ALA A 89 3.04 -7.22 21.99
CA ALA A 89 1.62 -7.33 22.32
C ALA A 89 0.88 -6.01 22.01
N PRO A 90 -0.43 -6.06 21.74
CA PRO A 90 -1.27 -4.86 21.75
C PRO A 90 -1.20 -4.11 23.08
N LYS A 91 -1.48 -2.81 23.05
CA LYS A 91 -1.31 -1.98 24.24
C LYS A 91 -2.35 -2.32 25.31
N SER A 92 -3.59 -2.64 24.93
CA SER A 92 -4.60 -3.12 25.88
C SER A 92 -4.16 -4.39 26.62
N VAL A 93 -3.45 -5.30 25.94
CA VAL A 93 -2.94 -6.54 26.53
C VAL A 93 -1.84 -6.22 27.54
N SER A 94 -0.95 -5.27 27.22
CA SER A 94 0.11 -4.83 28.13
C SER A 94 -0.45 -4.15 29.39
N ILE A 95 -1.46 -3.30 29.24
CA ILE A 95 -2.15 -2.64 30.36
C ILE A 95 -2.81 -3.69 31.26
N LEU A 96 -3.55 -4.64 30.69
CA LEU A 96 -4.22 -5.68 31.47
C LEU A 96 -3.23 -6.66 32.12
N ASN A 97 -2.12 -6.98 31.44
CA ASN A 97 -1.05 -7.78 32.04
C ASN A 97 -0.49 -7.10 33.29
N MET A 98 -0.25 -5.79 33.22
CA MET A 98 0.26 -4.99 34.33
C MET A 98 -0.73 -4.88 35.50
N LEU A 99 -2.04 -4.84 35.22
CA LEU A 99 -3.07 -4.75 36.26
C LEU A 99 -3.35 -6.09 36.97
N ASN A 100 -3.03 -7.23 36.34
CA ASN A 100 -3.27 -8.57 36.89
C ASN A 100 -1.99 -9.16 37.51
N LYS A 101 -2.13 -9.89 38.62
CA LYS A 101 -0.98 -10.51 39.33
C LYS A 101 -0.76 -12.00 38.99
N ASP A 102 -1.70 -12.63 38.28
CA ASP A 102 -1.78 -14.10 38.14
C ASP A 102 -0.99 -14.66 36.94
N GLY A 103 -0.27 -13.82 36.18
CA GLY A 103 0.65 -14.24 35.11
C GLY A 103 0.02 -14.83 33.83
N HIS A 104 -1.27 -15.19 33.84
CA HIS A 104 -1.94 -15.90 32.74
C HIS A 104 -1.87 -15.20 31.38
N ILE A 105 -1.92 -13.86 31.33
CA ILE A 105 -1.75 -13.09 30.08
C ILE A 105 -0.32 -13.21 29.55
N GLN A 106 0.67 -13.14 30.44
CA GLN A 106 2.07 -13.27 30.08
C GLN A 106 2.38 -14.67 29.55
N ASP A 107 1.79 -15.71 30.15
CA ASP A 107 1.95 -17.09 29.69
C ASP A 107 1.29 -17.31 28.32
N ALA A 108 0.07 -16.77 28.11
CA ALA A 108 -0.58 -16.79 26.81
C ALA A 108 0.26 -16.08 25.73
N PHE A 109 0.87 -14.96 26.08
CA PHE A 109 1.78 -14.22 25.20
C PHE A 109 3.03 -15.03 24.85
N LYS A 110 3.80 -15.51 25.84
CA LYS A 110 5.01 -16.32 25.61
C LYS A 110 4.72 -17.57 24.80
N SER A 111 3.64 -18.29 25.15
CA SER A 111 3.19 -19.46 24.40
C SER A 111 2.88 -19.11 22.93
N SER A 112 2.27 -17.96 22.66
CA SER A 112 2.00 -17.49 21.28
C SER A 112 3.29 -17.15 20.52
N VAL A 113 4.27 -16.55 21.20
CA VAL A 113 5.59 -16.27 20.62
C VAL A 113 6.27 -17.57 20.19
N LEU A 114 6.35 -18.56 21.09
CA LEU A 114 6.99 -19.84 20.81
C LEU A 114 6.29 -20.62 19.68
N GLU A 115 4.97 -20.56 19.60
CA GLU A 115 4.19 -21.20 18.55
C GLU A 115 4.51 -20.62 17.16
N VAL A 116 4.59 -19.29 17.06
CA VAL A 116 4.96 -18.61 15.80
C VAL A 116 6.43 -18.87 15.47
N MET A 117 7.31 -18.91 16.47
CA MET A 117 8.72 -19.25 16.27
C MET A 117 8.90 -20.68 15.73
N LYS A 118 7.99 -21.63 16.02
CA LYS A 118 7.98 -22.96 15.36
C LYS A 118 7.62 -22.86 13.88
N SER A 119 6.69 -21.98 13.50
CA SER A 119 6.40 -21.73 12.08
C SER A 119 7.62 -21.13 11.36
N ILE A 120 8.28 -20.15 11.98
CA ILE A 120 9.53 -19.55 11.45
C ILE A 120 10.64 -20.60 11.36
N GLU A 121 10.81 -21.43 12.39
CA GLU A 121 11.75 -22.55 12.40
C GLU A 121 11.50 -23.48 11.22
N SER A 122 10.24 -23.83 10.98
CA SER A 122 9.86 -24.74 9.91
C SER A 122 10.24 -24.20 8.53
N ASP A 123 10.24 -22.89 8.33
CA ASP A 123 10.56 -22.25 7.04
C ASP A 123 12.07 -21.99 6.86
N MET A 124 12.91 -22.33 7.84
CA MET A 124 14.36 -22.12 7.76
C MET A 124 15.00 -22.94 6.62
N GLN A 125 15.89 -22.28 5.89
CA GLN A 125 16.65 -22.85 4.78
C GLN A 125 18.14 -22.52 4.89
N THR A 126 18.96 -23.23 4.11
CA THR A 126 20.38 -22.91 3.91
C THR A 126 20.74 -22.98 2.43
N ARG A 127 21.84 -22.32 2.05
CA ARG A 127 22.32 -22.32 0.66
C ARG A 127 23.14 -23.57 0.35
N ILE A 128 22.91 -24.11 -0.84
CA ILE A 128 23.70 -25.18 -1.44
C ILE A 128 24.57 -24.62 -2.56
N ARG A 129 25.83 -25.04 -2.58
CA ARG A 129 26.77 -24.81 -3.67
C ARG A 129 27.50 -26.11 -3.94
N VAL A 130 26.93 -26.94 -4.82
CA VAL A 130 27.52 -28.22 -5.25
C VAL A 130 27.55 -28.21 -6.77
N GLY A 131 28.74 -28.28 -7.37
CA GLY A 131 28.94 -28.09 -8.81
C GLY A 131 28.57 -26.68 -9.28
N ASN A 132 27.97 -26.57 -10.47
CA ASN A 132 27.43 -25.32 -11.04
C ASN A 132 26.01 -24.98 -10.53
N THR A 133 25.47 -25.73 -9.55
CA THR A 133 24.11 -25.51 -9.05
C THR A 133 24.10 -24.59 -7.82
N HIS A 134 23.32 -23.51 -7.91
CA HIS A 134 23.02 -22.60 -6.81
C HIS A 134 21.55 -22.71 -6.44
N ALA A 135 21.25 -23.30 -5.28
CA ALA A 135 19.88 -23.48 -4.77
C ALA A 135 19.83 -23.32 -3.25
N ASP A 136 18.63 -23.17 -2.70
CA ASP A 136 18.38 -23.18 -1.26
C ASP A 136 17.63 -24.46 -0.87
N ARG A 137 17.97 -25.03 0.29
CA ARG A 137 17.35 -26.25 0.84
C ARG A 137 16.81 -25.98 2.23
N ARG A 138 15.60 -26.49 2.47
CA ARG A 138 14.93 -26.45 3.77
C ARG A 138 15.68 -27.29 4.80
N THR A 139 15.98 -26.68 5.94
CA THR A 139 16.64 -27.32 7.09
C THR A 139 15.69 -27.46 8.27
N ALA A 140 14.72 -26.56 8.41
CA ALA A 140 13.69 -26.60 9.44
C ALA A 140 14.24 -26.67 10.90
N GLU A 141 15.42 -26.11 11.13
CA GLU A 141 16.07 -26.01 12.44
C GLU A 141 16.61 -24.60 12.66
N ILE A 142 16.29 -24.00 13.81
CA ILE A 142 16.87 -22.72 14.26
C ILE A 142 17.36 -22.82 15.70
N LEU A 143 18.23 -21.91 16.07
CA LEU A 143 18.66 -21.66 17.45
C LEU A 143 18.27 -20.23 17.79
N PHE A 144 17.47 -20.03 18.84
CA PHE A 144 17.16 -18.69 19.32
C PHE A 144 17.12 -18.60 20.83
N ALA A 145 17.43 -17.42 21.35
CA ALA A 145 17.23 -17.05 22.75
C ALA A 145 16.03 -16.11 22.87
N GLU A 146 15.10 -16.41 23.78
CA GLU A 146 13.92 -15.58 24.07
C GLU A 146 14.10 -14.78 25.36
N PHE A 147 13.84 -13.47 25.30
CA PHE A 147 13.80 -12.57 26.46
C PHE A 147 12.48 -11.82 26.47
N THR A 148 11.65 -12.01 27.50
CA THR A 148 10.37 -11.30 27.67
C THR A 148 10.53 -10.09 28.57
N HIS A 149 10.08 -8.93 28.12
CA HIS A 149 10.13 -7.67 28.85
C HIS A 149 8.72 -7.09 29.07
N LEU A 150 8.57 -6.27 30.12
CA LEU A 150 7.29 -5.70 30.56
C LEU A 150 7.20 -4.17 30.40
N THR A 151 8.29 -3.51 30.05
CA THR A 151 8.45 -2.05 29.99
C THR A 151 8.83 -1.64 28.57
N ALA A 152 8.38 -0.48 28.11
CA ALA A 152 8.95 0.14 26.91
C ALA A 152 10.31 0.76 27.27
N ARG A 153 11.19 1.01 26.28
CA ARG A 153 12.35 1.87 26.56
C ARG A 153 11.87 3.26 27.04
N PRO A 154 12.60 3.92 27.95
CA PRO A 154 12.24 5.25 28.46
C PRO A 154 12.23 6.30 27.36
N VAL A 155 11.49 7.37 27.64
CA VAL A 155 11.41 8.63 26.89
C VAL A 155 12.05 9.71 27.76
N ASP A 156 12.72 10.70 27.18
CA ASP A 156 13.35 11.76 27.96
C ASP A 156 12.36 12.50 28.86
N GLY A 157 12.64 12.50 30.17
CA GLY A 157 11.81 13.18 31.17
C GLY A 157 10.51 12.47 31.54
N ALA A 158 10.27 11.22 31.09
CA ALA A 158 9.06 10.46 31.41
C ALA A 158 9.37 9.03 31.94
N THR A 159 8.47 8.51 32.78
CA THR A 159 8.53 7.11 33.22
C THR A 159 8.26 6.17 32.04
N PRO A 160 8.98 5.02 31.93
CA PRO A 160 8.72 4.01 30.91
C PRO A 160 7.26 3.58 30.86
N ASP A 161 6.70 3.32 29.68
CA ASP A 161 5.34 2.79 29.55
C ASP A 161 5.30 1.28 29.84
N CYS A 162 4.15 0.76 30.26
CA CYS A 162 3.93 -0.69 30.27
C CYS A 162 3.90 -1.23 28.82
N HIS A 163 4.69 -2.28 28.56
CA HIS A 163 4.81 -2.87 27.23
C HIS A 163 5.29 -4.32 27.27
N LEU A 164 4.36 -5.25 27.11
CA LEU A 164 4.67 -6.68 27.02
C LEU A 164 5.23 -7.01 25.62
N HIS A 165 6.48 -7.46 25.58
CA HIS A 165 7.14 -7.85 24.34
C HIS A 165 8.22 -8.92 24.56
N SER A 166 8.54 -9.70 23.53
CA SER A 166 9.65 -10.66 23.55
C SER A 166 10.66 -10.37 22.44
N HIS A 167 11.94 -10.45 22.80
CA HIS A 167 13.08 -10.47 21.89
C HIS A 167 13.46 -11.93 21.61
N CYS A 168 13.29 -12.38 20.37
CA CYS A 168 13.74 -13.71 19.94
C CYS A 168 15.02 -13.55 19.10
N THR A 169 16.18 -13.66 19.75
CA THR A 169 17.49 -13.55 19.09
C THR A 169 17.83 -14.85 18.38
N VAL A 170 17.63 -14.89 17.06
CA VAL A 170 17.87 -16.06 16.21
C VAL A 170 19.29 -16.04 15.67
N PHE A 171 20.13 -16.97 16.14
CA PHE A 171 21.52 -17.08 15.70
C PHE A 171 21.59 -17.59 14.26
N ASN A 172 22.55 -17.06 13.48
CA ASN A 172 22.71 -17.41 12.07
C ASN A 172 23.39 -18.77 11.88
N CYS A 173 22.71 -19.83 12.34
CA CYS A 173 23.14 -21.21 12.19
C CYS A 173 21.92 -22.14 12.03
N THR A 174 22.04 -23.13 11.16
CA THR A 174 21.06 -24.17 10.92
C THR A 174 21.74 -25.46 10.48
N PHE A 175 21.13 -26.63 10.71
CA PHE A 175 21.72 -27.92 10.36
C PHE A 175 21.23 -28.43 9.01
N ASP A 176 22.16 -28.68 8.09
CA ASP A 176 21.89 -29.34 6.81
C ASP A 176 21.99 -30.85 7.01
N SER A 177 20.84 -31.53 7.07
CA SER A 177 20.76 -32.98 7.30
C SER A 177 21.30 -33.82 6.14
N ILE A 178 21.46 -33.24 4.93
CA ILE A 178 22.01 -33.97 3.79
C ILE A 178 23.54 -33.88 3.78
N GLU A 179 24.10 -32.70 4.03
CA GLU A 179 25.57 -32.52 4.12
C GLU A 179 26.15 -32.82 5.50
N GLN A 180 25.29 -33.10 6.49
CA GLN A 180 25.65 -33.37 7.89
C GLN A 180 26.51 -32.25 8.51
N LYS A 181 26.17 -31.00 8.19
CA LYS A 181 26.96 -29.82 8.57
C LYS A 181 26.06 -28.67 9.02
N VAL A 182 26.57 -27.89 9.95
CA VAL A 182 25.97 -26.63 10.36
C VAL A 182 26.38 -25.53 9.38
N LYS A 183 25.40 -24.80 8.87
CA LYS A 183 25.55 -23.73 7.87
C LYS A 183 24.83 -22.46 8.31
N ALA A 184 25.11 -21.35 7.62
CA ALA A 184 24.35 -20.12 7.79
C ALA A 184 22.93 -20.27 7.23
N GLY A 185 21.96 -19.66 7.90
CA GLY A 185 20.55 -19.66 7.48
C GLY A 185 20.27 -18.66 6.36
N GLN A 186 19.27 -18.93 5.52
CA GLN A 186 18.72 -17.98 4.55
C GLN A 186 17.50 -17.27 5.15
N PHE A 187 17.70 -16.03 5.60
CA PHE A 187 16.67 -15.24 6.28
C PHE A 187 15.86 -14.32 5.36
N ARG A 188 16.22 -14.22 4.08
CA ARG A 188 15.57 -13.32 3.11
C ARG A 188 14.08 -13.60 2.99
N ASP A 189 13.71 -14.87 2.86
CA ASP A 189 12.31 -15.27 2.67
C ASP A 189 11.52 -15.17 3.97
N ILE A 190 12.13 -15.50 5.11
CA ILE A 190 11.58 -15.24 6.45
C ILE A 190 11.26 -13.75 6.62
N LYS A 191 12.19 -12.85 6.26
CA LYS A 191 11.99 -11.40 6.33
C LYS A 191 10.85 -10.92 5.42
N ARG A 192 10.76 -11.46 4.20
CA ARG A 192 9.69 -11.18 3.24
C ARG A 192 8.32 -11.59 3.81
N ASP A 193 8.25 -12.75 4.46
CA ASP A 193 6.99 -13.36 4.91
C ASP A 193 6.58 -12.95 6.34
N MET A 194 7.32 -12.03 6.98
CA MET A 194 7.01 -11.42 8.28
C MET A 194 5.54 -10.99 8.48
N PRO A 195 4.86 -10.38 7.49
CA PRO A 195 3.44 -10.05 7.65
C PRO A 195 2.55 -11.26 7.94
N MET A 196 2.87 -12.45 7.40
CA MET A 196 2.13 -13.67 7.67
C MET A 196 2.35 -14.12 9.11
N TYR A 197 3.60 -14.22 9.57
CA TYR A 197 3.91 -14.57 10.96
C TYR A 197 3.28 -13.58 11.94
N GLN A 198 3.19 -12.30 11.60
CA GLN A 198 2.51 -11.31 12.43
C GLN A 198 1.01 -11.58 12.54
N SER A 199 0.35 -11.93 11.44
CA SER A 199 -1.08 -12.28 11.48
C SER A 199 -1.33 -13.56 12.26
N ILE A 200 -0.47 -14.58 12.12
CA ILE A 200 -0.51 -15.80 12.94
C ILE A 200 -0.37 -15.44 14.42
N PHE A 201 0.65 -14.65 14.78
CA PHE A 201 0.88 -14.22 16.17
C PHE A 201 -0.35 -13.53 16.77
N HIS A 202 -0.92 -12.54 16.07
CA HIS A 202 -2.10 -11.86 16.57
C HIS A 202 -3.32 -12.78 16.66
N LYS A 203 -3.49 -13.71 15.71
CA LYS A 203 -4.58 -14.70 15.74
C LYS A 203 -4.45 -15.63 16.94
N VAL A 204 -3.29 -16.29 17.10
CA VAL A 204 -2.99 -17.21 18.20
C VAL A 204 -3.14 -16.51 19.55
N LEU A 205 -2.58 -15.31 19.71
CA LEU A 205 -2.72 -14.55 20.95
C LEU A 205 -4.18 -14.17 21.22
N SER A 206 -4.92 -13.73 20.20
CA SER A 206 -6.34 -13.39 20.37
C SER A 206 -7.17 -14.60 20.79
N ASP A 207 -6.88 -15.79 20.27
CA ASP A 207 -7.58 -17.03 20.62
C ASP A 207 -7.33 -17.43 22.06
N LYS A 208 -6.05 -17.41 22.49
CA LYS A 208 -5.69 -17.71 23.88
C LYS A 208 -6.32 -16.71 24.85
N LEU A 209 -6.39 -15.43 24.48
CA LEU A 209 -7.09 -14.42 25.30
C LEU A 209 -8.62 -14.66 25.34
N ILE A 210 -9.23 -15.12 24.24
CA ILE A 210 -10.66 -15.49 24.25
C ILE A 210 -10.90 -16.70 25.15
N ASP A 211 -10.02 -17.70 25.12
CA ASP A 211 -10.08 -18.88 25.98
C ASP A 211 -9.94 -18.50 27.47
N LEU A 212 -9.20 -17.43 27.77
CA LEU A 212 -9.09 -16.82 29.10
C LEU A 212 -10.30 -15.92 29.47
N GLY A 213 -11.28 -15.76 28.58
CA GLY A 213 -12.52 -15.02 28.82
C GLY A 213 -12.51 -13.55 28.39
N TYR A 214 -11.48 -13.07 27.67
CA TYR A 214 -11.44 -11.71 27.16
C TYR A 214 -12.21 -11.56 25.85
N THR A 215 -12.86 -10.41 25.68
CA THR A 215 -13.52 -10.05 24.41
C THR A 215 -12.56 -9.22 23.55
N ILE A 216 -12.41 -9.60 22.28
CA ILE A 216 -11.43 -9.01 21.36
C ILE A 216 -12.12 -8.11 20.32
N LYS A 217 -11.60 -6.90 20.13
CA LYS A 217 -11.96 -5.98 19.05
C LYS A 217 -10.81 -5.92 18.04
N LYS A 218 -11.02 -6.45 16.84
CA LYS A 218 -10.06 -6.31 15.73
C LYS A 218 -9.83 -4.84 15.40
N THR A 219 -8.58 -4.48 15.15
CA THR A 219 -8.19 -3.18 14.59
C THR A 219 -7.59 -3.37 13.20
N PRO A 220 -7.39 -2.31 12.40
CA PRO A 220 -6.83 -2.45 11.04
C PRO A 220 -5.45 -3.12 10.97
N LYS A 221 -4.67 -3.10 12.07
CA LYS A 221 -3.29 -3.63 12.11
C LYS A 221 -3.09 -4.76 13.14
N SER A 222 -4.04 -4.97 14.05
CA SER A 222 -3.94 -5.93 15.17
C SER A 222 -5.33 -6.12 15.81
N PHE A 223 -5.41 -6.09 17.14
CA PHE A 223 -6.63 -6.06 17.94
C PHE A 223 -6.38 -5.32 19.26
N GLU A 224 -7.46 -4.95 19.95
CA GLU A 224 -7.43 -4.52 21.36
C GLU A 224 -8.49 -5.32 22.14
N ILE A 225 -8.37 -5.34 23.47
CA ILE A 225 -9.32 -5.98 24.38
C ILE A 225 -10.47 -5.00 24.66
N VAL A 226 -11.71 -5.45 24.48
CA VAL A 226 -12.91 -4.68 24.82
C VAL A 226 -12.94 -4.42 26.32
N GLY A 227 -13.24 -3.18 26.70
CA GLY A 227 -13.26 -2.73 28.10
C GLY A 227 -12.00 -1.98 28.53
N VAL A 228 -10.95 -1.94 27.70
CA VAL A 228 -9.82 -1.02 27.90
C VAL A 228 -10.11 0.29 27.16
N PRO A 229 -10.23 1.44 27.85
CA PRO A 229 -10.50 2.73 27.22
C PRO A 229 -9.41 3.18 26.23
N GLN A 230 -9.78 3.93 25.19
CA GLN A 230 -8.83 4.41 24.17
C GLN A 230 -7.85 5.45 24.73
N ASP A 231 -8.31 6.33 25.61
CA ASP A 231 -7.47 7.31 26.31
C ASP A 231 -6.43 6.63 27.23
N ALA A 232 -6.76 5.49 27.85
CA ALA A 232 -5.79 4.67 28.58
C ALA A 232 -4.72 4.07 27.66
N ILE A 233 -5.11 3.58 26.48
CA ILE A 233 -4.19 3.10 25.45
C ILE A 233 -3.28 4.24 24.96
N ASP A 234 -3.85 5.41 24.72
CA ASP A 234 -3.12 6.59 24.22
C ASP A 234 -2.14 7.11 25.29
N LEU A 235 -2.56 7.15 26.56
CA LEU A 235 -1.73 7.55 27.71
C LEU A 235 -0.53 6.63 27.90
N MET A 236 -0.70 5.31 27.75
CA MET A 236 0.37 4.31 27.89
C MET A 236 1.13 4.04 26.59
N SER A 237 0.97 4.94 25.60
CA SER A 237 1.65 4.89 24.32
C SER A 237 2.60 6.08 24.13
N LYS A 238 3.08 6.71 25.22
CA LYS A 238 3.98 7.88 25.19
C LYS A 238 5.15 7.69 24.26
N ARG A 239 5.81 6.53 24.28
CA ARG A 239 6.93 6.26 23.36
C ARG A 239 6.51 6.09 21.91
N THR A 240 5.37 5.46 21.65
CA THR A 240 4.84 5.34 20.28
C THR A 240 4.42 6.71 19.75
N ASN A 241 3.88 7.55 20.64
CA ASN A 241 3.48 8.91 20.38
C ASN A 241 4.68 9.82 20.19
N GLU A 242 5.73 9.69 21.00
CA GLU A 242 6.99 10.43 20.88
C GLU A 242 7.73 9.99 19.62
N ILE A 243 7.92 8.69 19.37
CA ILE A 243 8.50 8.23 18.10
C ILE A 243 7.65 8.71 16.94
N GLY A 244 6.32 8.65 17.04
CA GLY A 244 5.40 9.13 16.02
C GLY A 244 5.45 10.65 15.83
N GLN A 245 5.64 11.41 16.91
CA GLN A 245 5.71 12.87 16.95
C GLN A 245 7.07 13.34 16.48
N PHE A 246 8.17 12.78 16.99
CA PHE A 246 9.52 12.94 16.49
C PHE A 246 9.60 12.57 15.01
N ALA A 247 8.99 11.46 14.59
CA ALA A 247 8.88 11.07 13.18
C ALA A 247 8.09 12.08 12.36
N LYS A 248 7.08 12.71 12.95
CA LYS A 248 6.25 13.74 12.31
C LYS A 248 6.92 15.12 12.32
N GLU A 249 7.78 15.40 13.28
CA GLU A 249 8.54 16.64 13.45
C GLU A 249 9.81 16.63 12.61
N HIS A 250 10.47 15.48 12.52
CA HIS A 250 11.69 15.24 11.73
C HIS A 250 11.40 14.52 10.41
N ASN A 251 10.13 14.26 10.11
CA ASN A 251 9.66 13.72 8.83
C ASN A 251 10.23 12.33 8.47
N ILE A 252 10.55 11.56 9.50
CA ILE A 252 11.08 10.21 9.37
C ILE A 252 9.92 9.26 9.07
N THR A 253 9.76 8.93 7.79
CA THR A 253 8.69 8.05 7.30
C THR A 253 9.13 6.59 7.14
N ASP A 254 10.44 6.31 7.29
CA ASP A 254 11.03 4.99 7.07
C ASP A 254 10.76 4.08 8.28
N ARG A 255 10.19 2.89 8.06
CA ARG A 255 10.07 1.92 9.17
C ARG A 255 11.43 1.42 9.65
N SER A 256 12.42 1.32 8.76
CA SER A 256 13.79 0.96 9.06
C SER A 256 14.46 2.08 9.87
N LYS A 257 14.42 3.33 9.41
CA LYS A 257 14.95 4.46 10.21
C LYS A 257 14.18 4.68 11.49
N LEU A 258 12.86 4.50 11.56
CA LEU A 258 12.12 4.55 12.84
C LEU A 258 12.57 3.46 13.81
N SER A 259 12.90 2.28 13.28
CA SER A 259 13.46 1.17 14.06
C SER A 259 14.91 1.45 14.50
N GLU A 260 15.73 2.05 13.63
CA GLU A 260 17.09 2.47 13.94
C GLU A 260 17.13 3.67 14.88
N LEU A 261 16.21 4.62 14.76
CA LEU A 261 16.10 5.79 15.63
C LEU A 261 15.72 5.34 17.03
N GLY A 262 14.74 4.43 17.11
CA GLY A 262 14.42 3.73 18.35
C GLY A 262 15.61 2.98 18.96
N ALA A 263 16.66 2.70 18.19
CA ALA A 263 17.94 2.12 18.62
C ALA A 263 19.09 3.13 18.84
N ARG A 264 19.02 4.35 18.26
CA ARG A 264 20.10 5.36 18.25
C ARG A 264 19.92 6.48 19.28
N THR A 265 18.71 6.82 19.74
CA THR A 265 18.52 7.80 20.81
C THR A 265 18.94 7.21 22.17
N ARG A 266 20.20 7.46 22.54
CA ARG A 266 20.76 7.15 23.85
C ARG A 266 20.72 8.41 24.71
N SER A 267 19.72 8.50 25.56
CA SER A 267 19.69 9.54 26.58
C SER A 267 20.48 9.11 27.81
N ALA A 268 21.24 10.03 28.38
CA ALA A 268 22.17 9.76 29.48
C ALA A 268 21.44 9.65 30.83
N LYS A 269 21.77 8.57 31.55
CA LYS A 269 21.75 8.39 33.02
C LYS A 269 20.68 9.15 33.83
N GLN A 270 19.60 8.45 34.21
CA GLN A 270 18.85 8.71 35.45
C GLN A 270 18.75 7.43 36.29
N LYS A 271 18.82 7.56 37.62
CA LYS A 271 18.64 6.45 38.59
C LYS A 271 17.18 5.96 38.55
N GLY A 272 16.97 4.64 38.46
CA GLY A 272 15.66 4.08 38.12
C GLY A 272 14.76 3.59 39.26
N MET A 273 13.45 3.51 38.96
CA MET A 273 12.33 3.05 39.81
C MET A 273 12.07 1.54 39.63
N SER A 274 11.76 0.81 40.71
CA SER A 274 11.41 -0.62 40.65
C SER A 274 10.11 -0.88 39.85
N LEU A 275 9.87 -2.11 39.38
CA LEU A 275 8.61 -2.45 38.69
C LEU A 275 7.38 -2.21 39.59
N GLU A 276 7.50 -2.41 40.91
CA GLU A 276 6.43 -2.09 41.85
C GLU A 276 6.14 -0.59 41.89
N GLN A 277 7.19 0.23 41.88
CA GLN A 277 7.07 1.70 41.81
C GLN A 277 6.50 2.15 40.47
N LEU A 278 6.92 1.56 39.35
CA LEU A 278 6.38 1.82 38.01
C LEU A 278 4.91 1.40 37.91
N THR A 279 4.56 0.22 38.42
CA THR A 279 3.19 -0.27 38.46
C THR A 279 2.30 0.64 39.29
N SER A 280 2.81 1.15 40.40
CA SER A 280 2.10 2.11 41.24
C SER A 280 1.91 3.46 40.53
N ASP A 281 2.93 3.95 39.84
CA ASP A 281 2.86 5.17 39.02
C ASP A 281 1.86 5.02 37.87
N TRP A 282 1.91 3.90 37.13
CA TRP A 282 0.96 3.63 36.05
C TRP A 282 -0.48 3.53 36.55
N LYS A 283 -0.72 2.88 37.70
CA LYS A 283 -2.04 2.82 38.33
C LYS A 283 -2.55 4.21 38.71
N ARG A 284 -1.68 5.05 39.27
CA ARG A 284 -2.01 6.45 39.57
C ARG A 284 -2.40 7.22 38.30
N GLN A 285 -1.56 7.16 37.26
CA GLN A 285 -1.83 7.83 35.98
C GLN A 285 -3.15 7.35 35.34
N LEU A 286 -3.45 6.06 35.41
CA LEU A 286 -4.74 5.53 34.93
C LEU A 286 -5.91 6.01 35.80
N SER A 287 -5.73 6.12 37.12
CA SER A 287 -6.78 6.61 38.02
C SER A 287 -7.14 8.08 37.83
N GLU A 288 -6.26 8.86 37.22
CA GLU A 288 -6.51 10.27 36.87
C GLU A 288 -7.34 10.42 35.59
N LEU A 289 -7.58 9.34 34.84
CA LEU A 289 -8.40 9.39 33.63
C LEU A 289 -9.90 9.41 33.98
N PRO A 290 -10.70 10.30 33.34
CA PRO A 290 -12.15 10.33 33.53
C PRO A 290 -12.83 8.98 33.28
N SER A 291 -12.36 8.24 32.27
CA SER A 291 -12.87 6.92 31.87
C SER A 291 -12.65 5.82 32.92
N TYR A 292 -11.67 6.00 33.81
CA TYR A 292 -11.39 5.07 34.91
C TYR A 292 -12.49 5.10 35.98
N HIS A 293 -13.07 6.28 36.24
CA HIS A 293 -14.15 6.45 37.22
C HIS A 293 -15.53 6.03 36.69
N GLU A 294 -15.74 6.06 35.38
CA GLU A 294 -16.97 5.55 34.75
C GLU A 294 -17.04 4.01 34.76
N THR A 295 -15.88 3.33 34.79
CA THR A 295 -15.77 1.87 34.83
C THR A 295 -15.62 1.30 36.24
N SER A 296 -15.48 2.13 37.27
CA SER A 296 -15.25 1.74 38.66
C SER A 296 -16.51 1.33 39.45
N THR A 297 -17.46 0.63 38.82
CA THR A 297 -18.53 -0.10 39.55
C THR A 297 -18.06 -1.44 40.12
N GLY A 298 -16.75 -1.70 40.15
CA GLY A 298 -16.14 -2.70 41.04
C GLY A 298 -16.20 -4.16 40.57
N VAL A 299 -16.58 -4.42 39.31
CA VAL A 299 -16.51 -5.77 38.74
C VAL A 299 -15.70 -5.72 37.46
N ALA A 300 -14.53 -6.36 37.45
CA ALA A 300 -13.78 -6.59 36.23
C ALA A 300 -14.74 -7.17 35.18
N VAL A 301 -14.88 -6.51 34.02
CA VAL A 301 -15.76 -6.98 32.95
C VAL A 301 -15.14 -8.24 32.32
N ARG A 302 -15.23 -9.37 33.03
CA ARG A 302 -15.06 -10.74 32.52
C ARG A 302 -16.36 -11.24 31.89
N TYR A 303 -17.41 -10.43 31.86
CA TYR A 303 -18.71 -10.83 31.35
C TYR A 303 -18.82 -10.59 29.86
N LYS A 304 -19.08 -11.70 29.17
CA LYS A 304 -19.50 -11.83 27.78
C LYS A 304 -20.71 -10.92 27.53
N THR A 305 -20.53 -9.77 26.87
CA THR A 305 -21.66 -9.05 26.26
C THR A 305 -22.33 -10.00 25.27
N LYS A 306 -23.64 -10.21 25.41
CA LYS A 306 -24.48 -11.00 24.48
C LYS A 306 -24.61 -10.24 23.16
N HIS A 307 -23.53 -10.08 22.41
CA HIS A 307 -23.61 -9.68 21.01
C HIS A 307 -24.09 -10.88 20.20
N LYS A 308 -25.05 -10.66 19.30
CA LYS A 308 -25.49 -11.66 18.32
C LYS A 308 -24.32 -11.85 17.34
N LYS A 309 -23.47 -12.85 17.59
CA LYS A 309 -22.26 -13.08 16.78
C LYS A 309 -22.67 -13.40 15.34
N ILE A 310 -22.14 -12.62 14.38
CA ILE A 310 -21.96 -13.15 13.03
C ILE A 310 -20.88 -14.22 13.14
N GLU A 311 -21.26 -15.46 12.86
CA GLU A 311 -20.32 -16.58 12.79
C GLU A 311 -19.58 -16.49 11.45
N LEU A 312 -18.45 -15.80 11.47
CA LEU A 312 -17.46 -15.90 10.41
C LEU A 312 -16.95 -17.34 10.36
N ASN A 313 -16.71 -17.88 9.16
CA ASN A 313 -16.07 -19.18 8.96
C ASN A 313 -14.75 -19.05 8.16
N ALA A 314 -14.03 -20.17 7.99
CA ALA A 314 -12.77 -20.19 7.24
C ALA A 314 -12.94 -19.74 5.78
N LYS A 315 -14.04 -20.15 5.13
CA LYS A 315 -14.36 -19.77 3.74
C LYS A 315 -14.58 -18.27 3.58
N ASP A 316 -15.23 -17.63 4.53
CA ASP A 316 -15.39 -16.17 4.54
C ASP A 316 -14.03 -15.46 4.63
N CYS A 317 -13.07 -16.01 5.40
CA CYS A 317 -11.71 -15.46 5.51
C CYS A 317 -10.95 -15.57 4.18
N VAL A 318 -11.07 -16.70 3.48
CA VAL A 318 -10.47 -16.93 2.16
C VAL A 318 -11.08 -15.99 1.12
N ASN A 319 -12.41 -15.90 1.07
CA ASN A 319 -13.15 -15.01 0.17
C ASN A 319 -12.78 -13.54 0.41
N TYR A 320 -12.73 -13.10 1.67
CA TYR A 320 -12.30 -11.75 2.03
C TYR A 320 -10.90 -11.45 1.50
N SER A 321 -9.97 -12.40 1.67
CA SER A 321 -8.59 -12.27 1.21
C SER A 321 -8.50 -12.11 -0.31
N PHE A 322 -9.32 -12.85 -1.06
CA PHE A 322 -9.35 -12.76 -2.52
C PHE A 322 -9.92 -11.43 -3.01
N VAL A 323 -11.10 -11.03 -2.53
CA VAL A 323 -11.73 -9.75 -2.90
C VAL A 323 -10.81 -8.59 -2.54
N HIS A 324 -10.20 -8.62 -1.35
CA HIS A 324 -9.25 -7.58 -0.92
C HIS A 324 -8.00 -7.50 -1.80
N SER A 325 -7.35 -8.64 -2.04
CA SER A 325 -6.01 -8.67 -2.65
C SER A 325 -6.07 -8.52 -4.16
N PHE A 326 -7.03 -9.19 -4.81
CA PHE A 326 -7.14 -9.17 -6.26
C PHE A 326 -7.80 -7.89 -6.79
N GLU A 327 -8.47 -7.07 -5.99
CA GLU A 327 -8.98 -5.74 -6.42
C GLU A 327 -7.86 -4.86 -7.03
N ARG A 328 -6.63 -4.99 -6.52
CA ARG A 328 -5.49 -4.11 -6.86
C ARG A 328 -4.30 -4.82 -7.51
N ALA A 329 -4.33 -6.15 -7.61
CA ALA A 329 -3.25 -6.94 -8.19
C ALA A 329 -3.80 -8.13 -8.97
N SER A 330 -3.17 -8.48 -10.10
CA SER A 330 -3.52 -9.69 -10.85
C SER A 330 -2.86 -10.94 -10.27
N VAL A 331 -1.67 -10.79 -9.70
CA VAL A 331 -0.89 -11.87 -9.10
C VAL A 331 -0.46 -11.44 -7.69
N VAL A 332 -0.62 -12.34 -6.72
CA VAL A 332 -0.31 -12.08 -5.31
C VAL A 332 0.43 -13.30 -4.72
N PRO A 333 1.51 -13.11 -3.95
CA PRO A 333 2.17 -14.22 -3.25
C PRO A 333 1.22 -14.93 -2.28
N GLU A 334 1.25 -16.26 -2.23
CA GLU A 334 0.38 -17.08 -1.36
C GLU A 334 0.44 -16.64 0.10
N ARG A 335 1.65 -16.47 0.64
CA ARG A 335 1.91 -16.05 2.03
C ARG A 335 1.23 -14.71 2.36
N ARG A 336 1.02 -13.83 1.37
CA ARG A 336 0.33 -12.54 1.53
C ARG A 336 -1.20 -12.72 1.59
N LEU A 337 -1.75 -13.66 0.83
CA LEU A 337 -3.16 -14.03 0.90
C LEU A 337 -3.48 -14.67 2.25
N LEU A 338 -2.66 -15.64 2.70
CA LEU A 338 -2.83 -16.28 4.01
C LEU A 338 -2.73 -15.27 5.16
N ALA A 339 -1.78 -14.33 5.11
CA ALA A 339 -1.67 -13.26 6.09
C ALA A 339 -2.97 -12.45 6.23
N THR A 340 -3.68 -12.24 5.11
CA THR A 340 -4.97 -11.53 5.09
C THR A 340 -6.10 -12.39 5.65
N CYS A 341 -6.13 -13.69 5.32
CA CYS A 341 -7.08 -14.65 5.91
C CYS A 341 -6.97 -14.69 7.44
N TYR A 342 -5.75 -14.92 7.96
CA TYR A 342 -5.50 -14.98 9.40
C TYR A 342 -5.86 -13.66 10.07
N SER A 343 -5.50 -12.52 9.47
CA SER A 343 -5.84 -11.21 10.04
C SER A 343 -7.36 -10.98 10.09
N HIS A 344 -8.12 -11.48 9.12
CA HIS A 344 -9.58 -11.35 9.09
C HIS A 344 -10.26 -12.19 10.18
N SER A 345 -9.67 -13.34 10.51
CA SER A 345 -10.14 -14.27 11.54
C SER A 345 -9.88 -13.83 13.00
N ILE A 346 -9.10 -12.77 13.22
CA ILE A 346 -8.81 -12.26 14.58
C ILE A 346 -10.11 -11.92 15.32
N GLY A 347 -10.23 -12.41 16.55
CA GLY A 347 -11.42 -12.26 17.39
C GLY A 347 -12.45 -13.39 17.25
N HIS A 348 -12.21 -14.36 16.37
CA HIS A 348 -13.10 -15.51 16.12
C HIS A 348 -12.42 -16.83 16.49
N ARG A 349 -12.62 -17.24 17.75
CA ARG A 349 -11.97 -18.44 18.33
C ARG A 349 -12.36 -19.76 17.68
N ASN A 350 -13.54 -19.80 17.06
CA ASN A 350 -14.09 -20.96 16.35
C ASN A 350 -13.44 -21.23 14.98
N ILE A 351 -12.53 -20.36 14.52
CA ILE A 351 -11.82 -20.50 13.25
C ILE A 351 -10.35 -20.74 13.56
N SER A 352 -9.84 -21.93 13.29
CA SER A 352 -8.42 -22.26 13.45
C SER A 352 -7.61 -21.88 12.21
N ILE A 353 -6.29 -21.75 12.38
CA ILE A 353 -5.35 -21.57 11.26
C ILE A 353 -5.39 -22.78 10.34
N ASP A 354 -5.43 -24.00 10.89
CA ASP A 354 -5.48 -25.24 10.12
C ASP A 354 -6.74 -25.33 9.24
N GLU A 355 -7.90 -24.87 9.72
CA GLU A 355 -9.12 -24.80 8.92
C GLU A 355 -9.00 -23.80 7.78
N ILE A 356 -8.39 -22.63 8.03
CA ILE A 356 -8.11 -21.64 6.99
C ILE A 356 -7.16 -22.23 5.93
N ASP A 357 -6.10 -22.92 6.35
CA ASP A 357 -5.13 -23.52 5.45
C ASP A 357 -5.76 -24.62 4.59
N LYS A 358 -6.61 -25.47 5.19
CA LYS A 358 -7.37 -26.50 4.47
C LYS A 358 -8.34 -25.89 3.47
N GLU A 359 -9.12 -24.89 3.86
CA GLU A 359 -10.06 -24.21 2.97
C GLU A 359 -9.33 -23.50 1.83
N PHE A 360 -8.23 -22.80 2.13
CA PHE A 360 -7.41 -22.12 1.13
C PHE A 360 -6.75 -23.11 0.15
N ALA A 361 -6.33 -24.28 0.62
CA ALA A 361 -5.78 -25.32 -0.24
C ALA A 361 -6.85 -26.00 -1.10
N ALA A 362 -8.10 -26.10 -0.61
CA ALA A 362 -9.23 -26.73 -1.31
C ALA A 362 -9.95 -25.79 -2.28
N GLU A 363 -9.66 -24.49 -2.26
CA GLU A 363 -10.37 -23.48 -3.06
C GLU A 363 -10.11 -23.66 -4.58
N PRO A 364 -11.13 -24.06 -5.37
CA PRO A 364 -10.92 -24.41 -6.78
C PRO A 364 -10.66 -23.20 -7.69
N GLN A 365 -10.96 -21.97 -7.23
CA GLN A 365 -10.79 -20.78 -8.06
C GLN A 365 -9.37 -20.22 -8.05
N ILE A 366 -8.52 -20.67 -7.14
CA ILE A 366 -7.14 -20.20 -7.04
C ILE A 366 -6.22 -21.01 -7.96
N ILE A 367 -5.42 -20.31 -8.74
CA ILE A 367 -4.33 -20.89 -9.52
C ILE A 367 -3.05 -20.57 -8.77
N LYS A 368 -2.27 -21.60 -8.42
CA LYS A 368 -0.99 -21.48 -7.74
C LYS A 368 0.14 -21.86 -8.69
N VAL A 369 1.14 -21.00 -8.81
CA VAL A 369 2.33 -21.24 -9.62
C VAL A 369 3.56 -21.06 -8.75
N GLU A 370 4.39 -22.10 -8.68
CA GLU A 370 5.62 -22.09 -7.92
C GLU A 370 6.83 -21.73 -8.80
N ASP A 371 7.55 -20.66 -8.47
CA ASP A 371 8.82 -20.28 -9.10
C ASP A 371 9.92 -20.05 -8.04
N ARG A 372 11.05 -20.75 -8.17
CA ARG A 372 12.26 -20.58 -7.33
C ARG A 372 11.95 -20.41 -5.82
N ASN A 373 11.15 -21.33 -5.26
CA ASN A 373 10.64 -21.36 -3.86
C ASN A 373 9.58 -20.30 -3.50
N ARG A 374 8.90 -19.70 -4.49
CA ARG A 374 7.81 -18.74 -4.27
C ARG A 374 6.54 -19.23 -4.93
N ILE A 375 5.48 -19.29 -4.15
CA ILE A 375 4.14 -19.57 -4.67
C ILE A 375 3.44 -18.24 -4.92
N SER A 376 3.20 -17.96 -6.20
CA SER A 376 2.40 -16.85 -6.68
C SER A 376 1.01 -17.35 -7.05
N CYS A 377 -0.01 -16.58 -6.70
CA CYS A 377 -1.40 -16.95 -6.90
C CYS A 377 -2.12 -15.95 -7.80
N THR A 378 -3.02 -16.46 -8.64
CA THR A 378 -4.06 -15.70 -9.35
C THR A 378 -5.40 -16.41 -9.19
N THR A 379 -6.51 -15.82 -9.66
CA THR A 379 -7.81 -16.50 -9.71
C THR A 379 -8.22 -16.80 -11.14
N LEU A 380 -9.10 -17.79 -11.31
CA LEU A 380 -9.72 -18.09 -12.60
C LEU A 380 -10.48 -16.88 -13.17
N GLU A 381 -11.08 -16.04 -12.32
CA GLU A 381 -11.77 -14.83 -12.75
C GLU A 381 -10.80 -13.80 -13.35
N VAL A 382 -9.70 -13.51 -12.65
CA VAL A 382 -8.66 -12.58 -13.13
C VAL A 382 -8.05 -13.09 -14.44
N LEU A 383 -7.74 -14.38 -14.51
CA LEU A 383 -7.22 -14.99 -15.74
C LEU A 383 -8.20 -14.86 -16.91
N LYS A 384 -9.49 -15.15 -16.67
CA LYS A 384 -10.53 -15.03 -17.71
C LYS A 384 -10.72 -13.60 -18.18
N GLU A 385 -10.67 -12.63 -17.28
CA GLU A 385 -10.73 -11.21 -17.62
C GLU A 385 -9.56 -10.82 -18.53
N GLU A 386 -8.33 -11.19 -18.18
CA GLU A 386 -7.15 -10.90 -18.99
C GLU A 386 -7.16 -11.63 -20.34
N GLN A 387 -7.56 -12.90 -20.37
CA GLN A 387 -7.74 -13.67 -21.60
C GLN A 387 -8.78 -13.03 -22.51
N HIS A 388 -9.94 -12.63 -21.96
CA HIS A 388 -10.99 -11.96 -22.72
C HIS A 388 -10.49 -10.64 -23.30
N MET A 389 -9.81 -9.83 -22.50
CA MET A 389 -9.20 -8.57 -22.94
C MET A 389 -8.23 -8.78 -24.11
N VAL A 390 -7.28 -9.72 -23.99
CA VAL A 390 -6.31 -10.03 -25.04
C VAL A 390 -7.00 -10.60 -26.28
N ASN A 391 -7.95 -11.52 -26.11
CA ASN A 391 -8.70 -12.11 -27.22
C ASN A 391 -9.53 -11.08 -27.99
N LEU A 392 -10.13 -10.09 -27.32
CA LEU A 392 -10.83 -8.99 -27.98
C LEU A 392 -9.88 -8.16 -28.85
N ALA A 393 -8.69 -7.85 -28.34
CA ALA A 393 -7.69 -7.11 -29.10
C ALA A 393 -7.18 -7.91 -30.30
N LEU A 394 -6.87 -9.20 -30.11
CA LEU A 394 -6.41 -10.11 -31.17
C LEU A 394 -7.48 -10.32 -32.25
N LYS A 395 -8.75 -10.48 -31.88
CA LYS A 395 -9.87 -10.57 -32.83
C LYS A 395 -10.01 -9.32 -33.69
N GLY A 396 -9.50 -8.18 -33.24
CA GLY A 396 -9.47 -6.92 -33.99
C GLY A 396 -8.40 -6.85 -35.08
N ILE A 397 -7.47 -7.80 -35.14
CA ILE A 397 -6.39 -7.81 -36.14
C ILE A 397 -6.97 -8.08 -37.53
N GLY A 398 -6.60 -7.23 -38.50
CA GLY A 398 -7.02 -7.34 -39.89
C GLY A 398 -8.51 -7.14 -40.17
N GLN A 399 -9.31 -6.65 -39.21
CA GLN A 399 -10.77 -6.51 -39.35
C GLN A 399 -11.23 -5.22 -40.04
N LEU A 400 -10.39 -4.21 -40.11
CA LEU A 400 -10.74 -2.90 -40.67
C LEU A 400 -9.99 -2.67 -41.99
N SER A 401 -10.58 -1.85 -42.86
CA SER A 401 -9.85 -1.24 -43.98
C SER A 401 -8.88 -0.17 -43.47
N PRO A 402 -7.72 0.02 -44.10
CA PRO A 402 -6.86 1.16 -43.79
C PRO A 402 -7.61 2.47 -44.03
N LEU A 403 -7.22 3.54 -43.32
CA LEU A 403 -7.80 4.88 -43.57
C LEU A 403 -7.31 5.45 -44.90
N PHE A 404 -6.09 5.10 -45.28
CA PHE A 404 -5.45 5.50 -46.52
C PHE A 404 -4.72 4.30 -47.15
N ASP A 405 -4.99 4.03 -48.42
CA ASP A 405 -4.22 3.06 -49.22
C ASP A 405 -2.88 3.65 -49.70
N GLN A 406 -2.88 4.96 -49.96
CA GLN A 406 -1.68 5.76 -50.25
C GLN A 406 -1.60 6.88 -49.23
N LEU A 407 -0.43 7.03 -48.61
CA LEU A 407 -0.24 8.01 -47.55
C LEU A 407 -0.44 9.44 -48.06
N PRO A 408 -1.18 10.29 -47.32
CA PRO A 408 -1.23 11.72 -47.60
C PRO A 408 0.12 12.37 -47.27
N ASN A 409 0.26 13.67 -47.59
CA ASN A 409 1.42 14.42 -47.16
C ASN A 409 1.43 14.59 -45.63
N ILE A 410 2.34 13.88 -44.96
CA ILE A 410 2.55 13.94 -43.50
C ILE A 410 3.67 14.96 -43.24
N LYS A 411 3.40 15.94 -42.39
CA LYS A 411 4.35 17.00 -41.99
C LYS A 411 5.37 16.47 -40.97
N ALA A 412 4.96 15.54 -40.12
CA ALA A 412 5.82 14.91 -39.13
C ALA A 412 7.03 14.20 -39.77
N THR A 413 8.11 14.06 -39.00
CA THR A 413 9.35 13.39 -39.41
C THR A 413 9.71 12.24 -38.47
N ASP A 414 10.67 11.40 -38.89
CA ASP A 414 11.26 10.32 -38.08
C ASP A 414 10.25 9.40 -37.38
N GLU A 415 10.32 9.31 -36.05
CA GLU A 415 9.47 8.45 -35.21
C GLU A 415 8.00 8.89 -35.24
N HIS A 416 7.74 10.21 -35.33
CA HIS A 416 6.37 10.72 -35.45
C HIS A 416 5.75 10.33 -36.80
N PHE A 417 6.51 10.43 -37.89
CA PHE A 417 6.06 9.97 -39.21
C PHE A 417 5.66 8.49 -39.17
N ARG A 418 6.54 7.62 -38.65
CA ARG A 418 6.29 6.17 -38.56
C ARG A 418 5.06 5.85 -37.70
N ALA A 419 4.82 6.62 -36.64
CA ALA A 419 3.66 6.43 -35.80
C ALA A 419 2.35 6.86 -36.48
N ILE A 420 2.35 7.98 -37.21
CA ILE A 420 1.20 8.41 -38.01
C ILE A 420 0.95 7.41 -39.15
N GLU A 421 1.99 7.03 -39.90
CA GLU A 421 1.91 5.99 -40.94
C GLU A 421 1.29 4.70 -40.38
N HIS A 422 1.74 4.24 -39.21
CA HIS A 422 1.19 3.05 -38.56
C HIS A 422 -0.31 3.18 -38.30
N ILE A 423 -0.77 4.31 -37.77
CA ILE A 423 -2.19 4.56 -37.47
C ILE A 423 -3.03 4.59 -38.74
N LEU A 424 -2.56 5.25 -39.79
CA LEU A 424 -3.32 5.48 -41.02
C LEU A 424 -3.43 4.23 -41.90
N THR A 425 -2.39 3.38 -41.90
CA THR A 425 -2.29 2.23 -42.81
C THR A 425 -2.69 0.89 -42.17
N THR A 426 -2.85 0.85 -40.85
CA THR A 426 -3.16 -0.40 -40.16
C THR A 426 -4.59 -0.89 -40.45
N LYS A 427 -4.68 -2.20 -40.71
CA LYS A 427 -5.95 -2.93 -40.82
C LYS A 427 -6.50 -3.40 -39.47
N ASN A 428 -5.76 -3.14 -38.39
CA ASN A 428 -6.15 -3.57 -37.05
C ASN A 428 -7.12 -2.58 -36.44
N ARG A 429 -8.11 -3.10 -35.71
CA ARG A 429 -9.02 -2.30 -34.90
C ARG A 429 -8.30 -1.57 -33.77
N VAL A 430 -7.32 -2.22 -33.15
CA VAL A 430 -6.55 -1.68 -32.02
C VAL A 430 -5.14 -1.35 -32.49
N SER A 431 -4.66 -0.15 -32.16
CA SER A 431 -3.29 0.30 -32.40
C SER A 431 -2.73 0.99 -31.16
N ILE A 432 -1.44 0.81 -30.89
CA ILE A 432 -0.77 1.40 -29.73
C ILE A 432 0.23 2.44 -30.20
N VAL A 433 0.19 3.62 -29.58
CA VAL A 433 1.23 4.66 -29.72
C VAL A 433 1.93 4.79 -28.39
N LYS A 434 3.10 4.17 -28.28
CA LYS A 434 3.93 4.22 -27.09
C LYS A 434 4.86 5.41 -27.19
N GLY A 435 4.83 6.29 -26.21
CA GLY A 435 5.76 7.41 -26.19
C GLY A 435 6.09 7.91 -24.81
N GLY A 436 7.38 8.17 -24.61
CA GLY A 436 7.94 8.67 -23.36
C GLY A 436 7.35 10.01 -22.91
N ALA A 437 7.73 10.43 -21.71
CA ALA A 437 7.36 11.72 -21.18
C ALA A 437 8.04 12.83 -21.97
N GLY A 438 7.26 13.69 -22.63
CA GLY A 438 7.80 14.84 -23.35
C GLY A 438 8.24 14.57 -24.78
N THR A 439 7.79 13.46 -25.38
CA THR A 439 8.14 13.09 -26.77
C THR A 439 7.23 13.71 -27.84
N GLY A 440 6.40 14.69 -27.47
CA GLY A 440 5.50 15.38 -28.42
C GLY A 440 4.26 14.59 -28.83
N LYS A 441 3.78 13.65 -27.99
CA LYS A 441 2.59 12.82 -28.27
C LYS A 441 1.35 13.61 -28.68
N THR A 442 1.10 14.76 -28.05
CA THR A 442 -0.02 15.63 -28.41
C THR A 442 0.13 16.21 -29.81
N THR A 443 1.34 16.63 -30.20
CA THR A 443 1.61 17.15 -31.55
C THR A 443 1.36 16.08 -32.61
N LEU A 444 1.87 14.86 -32.37
CA LEU A 444 1.57 13.68 -33.18
C LEU A 444 0.07 13.42 -33.26
N MET A 445 -0.63 13.47 -32.12
CA MET A 445 -2.06 13.23 -32.04
C MET A 445 -2.86 14.28 -32.81
N SER A 446 -2.50 15.56 -32.72
CA SER A 446 -3.17 16.64 -33.47
C SER A 446 -3.09 16.39 -34.97
N GLU A 447 -1.90 16.11 -35.50
CA GLU A 447 -1.72 15.85 -36.92
C GLU A 447 -2.43 14.56 -37.36
N ALA A 448 -2.34 13.49 -36.55
CA ALA A 448 -3.05 12.25 -36.83
C ALA A 448 -4.58 12.46 -36.86
N VAL A 449 -5.12 13.24 -35.92
CA VAL A 449 -6.55 13.56 -35.86
C VAL A 449 -6.99 14.32 -37.10
N ASP A 450 -6.26 15.38 -37.49
CA ASP A 450 -6.58 16.16 -38.70
C ASP A 450 -6.62 15.26 -39.95
N LEU A 451 -5.66 14.34 -40.08
CA LEU A 451 -5.59 13.40 -41.20
C LEU A 451 -6.73 12.37 -41.16
N ILE A 452 -7.09 11.84 -39.98
CA ILE A 452 -8.23 10.92 -39.82
C ILE A 452 -9.55 11.63 -40.16
N GLU A 453 -9.74 12.86 -39.68
CA GLU A 453 -10.97 13.61 -39.94
C GLU A 453 -11.13 14.00 -41.41
N SER A 454 -10.01 14.16 -42.15
CA SER A 454 -10.03 14.38 -43.59
C SER A 454 -10.64 13.21 -44.39
N THR A 455 -10.71 12.00 -43.83
CA THR A 455 -11.40 10.85 -44.45
C THR A 455 -12.90 10.84 -44.20
N GLY A 456 -13.45 11.86 -43.53
CA GLY A 456 -14.86 11.93 -43.13
C GLY A 456 -15.21 11.14 -41.85
N GLN A 457 -14.23 10.49 -41.21
CA GLN A 457 -14.41 9.92 -39.87
C GLN A 457 -14.38 11.02 -38.80
N LYS A 458 -14.99 10.75 -37.65
CA LYS A 458 -14.86 11.61 -36.46
C LYS A 458 -13.89 10.98 -35.47
N VAL A 459 -13.09 11.81 -34.79
CA VAL A 459 -12.26 11.33 -33.68
C VAL A 459 -12.82 11.79 -32.34
N THR A 460 -13.08 10.82 -31.46
CA THR A 460 -13.42 11.09 -30.06
C THR A 460 -12.18 10.87 -29.21
N VAL A 461 -11.73 11.90 -28.50
CA VAL A 461 -10.55 11.84 -27.63
C VAL A 461 -10.97 11.75 -26.17
N VAL A 462 -10.44 10.76 -25.44
CA VAL A 462 -10.68 10.58 -24.01
C VAL A 462 -9.40 10.31 -23.23
N ALA A 463 -9.42 10.61 -21.92
CA ALA A 463 -8.33 10.26 -21.01
C ALA A 463 -8.87 9.73 -19.66
N PRO A 464 -8.08 8.98 -18.87
CA PRO A 464 -8.54 8.39 -17.61
C PRO A 464 -8.93 9.41 -16.52
N SER A 465 -8.32 10.59 -16.50
CA SER A 465 -8.58 11.61 -15.47
C SER A 465 -9.20 12.89 -16.03
N SER A 466 -9.99 13.60 -15.22
CA SER A 466 -10.55 14.91 -15.57
C SER A 466 -9.45 15.96 -15.81
N GLN A 467 -8.35 15.86 -15.08
CA GLN A 467 -7.20 16.74 -15.24
C GLN A 467 -6.48 16.52 -16.57
N ALA A 468 -6.29 15.27 -17.01
CA ALA A 468 -5.72 14.96 -18.32
C ALA A 468 -6.69 15.37 -19.45
N SER A 469 -7.95 14.95 -19.37
CA SER A 469 -8.94 15.18 -20.42
C SER A 469 -9.42 16.63 -20.54
N ARG A 470 -9.89 17.24 -19.45
CA ARG A 470 -10.58 18.54 -19.49
C ARG A 470 -9.69 19.74 -19.26
N LYS A 471 -8.42 19.53 -18.92
CA LYS A 471 -7.43 20.59 -18.78
C LYS A 471 -6.31 20.41 -19.80
N VAL A 472 -5.44 19.41 -19.63
CA VAL A 472 -4.29 19.23 -20.54
C VAL A 472 -4.72 19.11 -22.00
N LEU A 473 -5.57 18.13 -22.35
CA LEU A 473 -5.99 17.93 -23.74
C LEU A 473 -6.84 19.08 -24.31
N ARG A 474 -7.67 19.73 -23.48
CA ARG A 474 -8.47 20.88 -23.94
C ARG A 474 -7.61 22.12 -24.20
N ASP A 475 -6.64 22.38 -23.32
CA ASP A 475 -5.66 23.47 -23.50
C ASP A 475 -4.79 23.23 -24.74
N GLU A 476 -4.62 21.96 -25.12
CA GLU A 476 -3.89 21.50 -26.31
C GLU A 476 -4.74 21.45 -27.61
N GLY A 477 -6.00 21.92 -27.57
CA GLY A 477 -6.85 22.07 -28.76
C GLY A 477 -8.01 21.07 -28.87
N PHE A 478 -8.05 20.03 -28.03
CA PHE A 478 -9.12 19.02 -28.05
C PHE A 478 -10.31 19.44 -27.17
N SER A 479 -11.00 20.52 -27.57
CA SER A 479 -12.08 21.15 -26.77
C SER A 479 -13.19 20.20 -26.29
N LYS A 480 -13.45 19.12 -27.05
CA LYS A 480 -14.46 18.09 -26.73
C LYS A 480 -13.93 16.91 -25.91
N ALA A 481 -12.64 16.89 -25.56
CA ALA A 481 -12.04 15.80 -24.79
C ALA A 481 -12.74 15.61 -23.43
N ASP A 482 -12.97 14.35 -23.05
CA ASP A 482 -13.65 13.98 -21.81
C ASP A 482 -13.05 12.71 -21.18
N THR A 483 -13.59 12.31 -20.03
CA THR A 483 -13.05 11.18 -19.27
C THR A 483 -13.52 9.84 -19.81
N VAL A 484 -12.67 8.81 -19.78
CA VAL A 484 -13.04 7.41 -20.08
C VAL A 484 -14.25 6.97 -19.25
N SER A 485 -14.31 7.32 -17.96
CA SER A 485 -15.46 6.99 -17.10
C SER A 485 -16.79 7.56 -17.61
N LYS A 486 -16.78 8.73 -18.28
CA LYS A 486 -17.99 9.29 -18.88
C LYS A 486 -18.39 8.49 -20.12
N LEU A 487 -17.44 8.21 -21.01
CA LEU A 487 -17.67 7.39 -22.20
C LEU A 487 -18.29 6.02 -21.85
N LEU A 488 -17.79 5.36 -20.80
CA LEU A 488 -18.31 4.05 -20.38
C LEU A 488 -19.75 4.09 -19.85
N LEU A 489 -20.26 5.26 -19.44
CA LEU A 489 -21.60 5.43 -18.88
C LEU A 489 -22.60 6.08 -19.86
N ASP A 490 -22.10 6.75 -20.90
CA ASP A 490 -22.88 7.57 -21.81
C ASP A 490 -23.13 6.84 -23.14
N SER A 491 -24.34 6.30 -23.30
CA SER A 491 -24.73 5.53 -24.49
C SER A 491 -24.78 6.35 -25.78
N GLU A 492 -25.03 7.66 -25.68
CA GLU A 492 -25.00 8.55 -26.83
C GLU A 492 -23.56 8.73 -27.32
N MET A 493 -22.63 8.99 -26.39
CA MET A 493 -21.21 9.08 -26.70
C MET A 493 -20.66 7.78 -27.31
N GLN A 494 -21.13 6.62 -26.82
CA GLN A 494 -20.79 5.32 -27.41
C GLN A 494 -21.35 5.16 -28.82
N SER A 495 -22.59 5.58 -29.08
CA SER A 495 -23.22 5.49 -30.39
C SER A 495 -22.52 6.37 -31.44
N GLN A 496 -21.95 7.49 -31.02
CA GLN A 496 -21.15 8.37 -31.89
C GLN A 496 -19.87 7.71 -32.41
N LEU A 497 -19.40 6.63 -31.77
CA LEU A 497 -18.22 5.88 -32.21
C LEU A 497 -18.49 4.96 -33.40
N LYS A 498 -19.74 4.80 -33.84
CA LYS A 498 -20.09 3.88 -34.92
C LYS A 498 -19.30 4.18 -36.20
N ASN A 499 -18.45 3.24 -36.63
CA ASN A 499 -17.51 3.35 -37.76
C ASN A 499 -16.53 4.54 -37.69
N ASN A 500 -16.30 5.08 -36.49
CA ASN A 500 -15.43 6.23 -36.24
C ASN A 500 -14.18 5.80 -35.44
N THR A 501 -13.37 6.78 -35.04
CA THR A 501 -12.14 6.53 -34.28
C THR A 501 -12.26 7.02 -32.83
N LEU A 502 -11.86 6.17 -31.89
CA LEU A 502 -11.69 6.47 -30.47
C LEU A 502 -10.19 6.54 -30.16
N TRP A 503 -9.75 7.70 -29.68
CA TRP A 503 -8.39 7.91 -29.18
C TRP A 503 -8.40 7.99 -27.66
N VAL A 504 -7.62 7.13 -27.01
CA VAL A 504 -7.44 7.13 -25.55
C VAL A 504 -6.02 7.56 -25.24
N ASP A 505 -5.85 8.75 -24.67
CA ASP A 505 -4.56 9.23 -24.19
C ASP A 505 -4.31 8.79 -22.73
N GLU A 506 -3.04 8.66 -22.35
CA GLU A 506 -2.60 8.13 -21.05
C GLU A 506 -3.22 6.74 -20.72
N ALA A 507 -3.35 5.88 -21.73
CA ALA A 507 -3.97 4.55 -21.62
C ALA A 507 -3.27 3.60 -20.62
N GLY A 508 -2.01 3.87 -20.24
CA GLY A 508 -1.29 3.13 -19.20
C GLY A 508 -1.94 3.23 -17.80
N LEU A 509 -2.78 4.25 -17.58
CA LEU A 509 -3.53 4.43 -16.33
C LEU A 509 -4.88 3.69 -16.28
N LEU A 510 -5.23 2.93 -17.34
CA LEU A 510 -6.47 2.16 -17.39
C LEU A 510 -6.36 0.81 -16.68
N SER A 511 -7.38 0.47 -15.89
CA SER A 511 -7.53 -0.88 -15.33
C SER A 511 -7.89 -1.89 -16.41
N ASN A 512 -7.70 -3.19 -16.13
CA ASN A 512 -8.12 -4.26 -17.04
C ASN A 512 -9.62 -4.16 -17.37
N HIS A 513 -10.46 -3.84 -16.38
CA HIS A 513 -11.89 -3.68 -16.57
C HIS A 513 -12.23 -2.54 -17.55
N GLN A 514 -11.61 -1.36 -17.37
CA GLN A 514 -11.86 -0.22 -18.25
C GLN A 514 -11.38 -0.50 -19.68
N MET A 515 -10.19 -1.08 -19.83
CA MET A 515 -9.65 -1.45 -21.15
C MET A 515 -10.54 -2.48 -21.86
N THR A 516 -10.99 -3.51 -21.14
CA THR A 516 -11.91 -4.53 -21.67
C THR A 516 -13.20 -3.90 -22.18
N LYS A 517 -13.80 -2.99 -21.40
CA LYS A 517 -15.02 -2.28 -21.82
C LYS A 517 -14.79 -1.41 -23.06
N LEU A 518 -13.64 -0.75 -23.17
CA LEU A 518 -13.29 0.01 -24.37
C LEU A 518 -13.17 -0.91 -25.59
N LEU A 519 -12.49 -2.05 -25.46
CA LEU A 519 -12.38 -3.05 -26.53
C LEU A 519 -13.75 -3.61 -26.95
N GLU A 520 -14.65 -3.87 -25.99
CA GLU A 520 -16.03 -4.29 -26.26
C GLU A 520 -16.81 -3.22 -27.03
N ILE A 521 -16.79 -1.97 -26.57
CA ILE A 521 -17.47 -0.84 -27.22
C ILE A 521 -16.91 -0.64 -28.64
N SER A 522 -15.59 -0.60 -28.79
CA SER A 522 -14.95 -0.45 -30.10
C SER A 522 -15.30 -1.61 -31.04
N THR A 523 -15.47 -2.82 -30.51
CA THR A 523 -15.90 -3.98 -31.29
C THR A 523 -17.36 -3.86 -31.73
N GLN A 524 -18.26 -3.52 -30.81
CA GLN A 524 -19.69 -3.38 -31.08
C GLN A 524 -20.00 -2.25 -32.07
N GLN A 525 -19.27 -1.14 -31.96
CA GLN A 525 -19.46 0.04 -32.80
C GLN A 525 -18.65 -0.01 -34.09
N ASN A 526 -17.88 -1.07 -34.32
CA ASN A 526 -16.90 -1.15 -35.40
C ASN A 526 -15.97 0.09 -35.45
N ALA A 527 -15.59 0.58 -34.27
CA ALA A 527 -14.76 1.77 -34.11
C ALA A 527 -13.28 1.38 -34.07
N ARG A 528 -12.43 2.20 -34.68
CA ARG A 528 -10.96 2.09 -34.53
C ARG A 528 -10.55 2.62 -33.16
N LEU A 529 -9.71 1.88 -32.44
CA LEU A 529 -9.22 2.22 -31.10
C LEU A 529 -7.71 2.49 -31.15
N ILE A 530 -7.33 3.72 -30.80
CA ILE A 530 -5.94 4.14 -30.68
C ILE A 530 -5.62 4.36 -29.21
N LEU A 531 -4.62 3.64 -28.70
CA LEU A 531 -4.18 3.71 -27.31
C LEU A 531 -2.84 4.44 -27.23
N GLY A 532 -2.86 5.70 -26.81
CA GLY A 532 -1.68 6.51 -26.53
C GLY A 532 -1.23 6.35 -25.08
N GLY A 533 0.05 6.10 -24.83
CA GLY A 533 0.53 5.95 -23.45
C GLY A 533 2.01 5.65 -23.30
N ASP A 534 2.44 5.46 -22.06
CA ASP A 534 3.81 5.09 -21.71
C ASP A 534 3.75 3.94 -20.69
N THR A 535 4.29 2.77 -21.05
CA THR A 535 4.31 1.59 -20.17
C THR A 535 5.31 1.72 -19.02
N MET A 536 6.22 2.70 -19.09
CA MET A 536 7.19 3.02 -18.05
C MET A 536 6.67 4.05 -17.04
N GLN A 537 5.46 4.59 -17.24
CA GLN A 537 4.80 5.44 -16.25
C GLN A 537 3.92 4.62 -15.30
N HIS A 538 3.27 5.29 -14.34
CA HIS A 538 2.44 4.61 -13.36
C HIS A 538 1.28 3.84 -14.03
N SER A 539 0.99 2.66 -13.48
CA SER A 539 -0.20 1.88 -13.83
C SER A 539 -1.43 2.38 -13.08
N ALA A 540 -2.61 1.86 -13.46
CA ALA A 540 -3.84 2.08 -12.72
C ALA A 540 -3.71 1.74 -11.22
N VAL A 541 -4.48 2.41 -10.36
CA VAL A 541 -4.58 2.05 -8.92
C VAL A 541 -5.25 0.68 -8.78
N LEU A 542 -6.34 0.47 -9.52
CA LEU A 542 -7.04 -0.81 -9.64
C LEU A 542 -6.17 -1.84 -10.38
N ARG A 543 -6.56 -3.12 -10.28
CA ARG A 543 -5.89 -4.24 -10.94
C ARG A 543 -5.67 -3.99 -12.44
N GLY A 544 -4.49 -4.37 -12.91
CA GLY A 544 -4.13 -4.43 -14.32
C GLY A 544 -3.04 -3.45 -14.74
N ASP A 545 -2.20 -3.90 -15.66
CA ASP A 545 -1.30 -3.07 -16.48
C ASP A 545 -1.72 -3.26 -17.94
N SER A 546 -2.94 -2.83 -18.24
CA SER A 546 -3.69 -3.28 -19.43
C SER A 546 -2.97 -2.95 -20.74
N LEU A 547 -2.38 -1.76 -20.86
CA LEU A 547 -1.61 -1.35 -22.03
C LEU A 547 -0.36 -2.23 -22.23
N ARG A 548 0.38 -2.51 -21.16
CA ARG A 548 1.56 -3.38 -21.20
C ARG A 548 1.17 -4.81 -21.54
N VAL A 549 0.09 -5.33 -20.95
CA VAL A 549 -0.42 -6.68 -21.25
C VAL A 549 -0.82 -6.80 -22.71
N LEU A 550 -1.56 -5.84 -23.28
CA LEU A 550 -1.91 -5.87 -24.70
C LEU A 550 -0.68 -5.82 -25.62
N ASN A 551 0.32 -5.02 -25.26
CA ASN A 551 1.53 -4.88 -26.06
C ASN A 551 2.47 -6.10 -25.95
N VAL A 552 2.83 -6.51 -24.73
CA VAL A 552 3.84 -7.55 -24.45
C VAL A 552 3.25 -8.95 -24.57
N VAL A 553 2.09 -9.19 -23.94
CA VAL A 553 1.45 -10.52 -23.91
C VAL A 553 0.57 -10.73 -25.14
N GLY A 554 -0.23 -9.72 -25.50
CA GLY A 554 -1.13 -9.77 -26.64
C GLY A 554 -0.45 -9.55 -27.99
N GLY A 555 0.82 -9.15 -28.01
CA GLY A 555 1.58 -8.90 -29.25
C GLY A 555 0.98 -7.79 -30.12
N ILE A 556 0.15 -6.91 -29.55
CA ILE A 556 -0.43 -5.79 -30.31
C ILE A 556 0.69 -4.82 -30.67
N ARG A 557 0.90 -4.65 -31.98
CA ARG A 557 1.94 -3.78 -32.53
C ARG A 557 1.78 -2.36 -31.99
N ALA A 558 2.89 -1.81 -31.51
CA ALA A 558 2.99 -0.42 -31.11
C ALA A 558 3.92 0.33 -32.07
N ALA A 559 3.58 1.60 -32.33
CA ALA A 559 4.55 2.57 -32.82
C ALA A 559 5.21 3.25 -31.61
N GLU A 560 6.54 3.33 -31.61
CA GLU A 560 7.31 3.93 -30.52
C GLU A 560 7.81 5.32 -30.90
N VAL A 561 7.68 6.26 -29.96
CA VAL A 561 8.19 7.63 -30.05
C VAL A 561 9.01 7.91 -28.79
N ASN A 562 10.32 7.82 -28.93
CA ASN A 562 11.28 7.79 -27.82
C ASN A 562 12.07 9.09 -27.68
N LYS A 563 12.19 9.90 -28.74
CA LYS A 563 12.93 11.17 -28.70
C LYS A 563 12.23 12.21 -27.82
N VAL A 564 12.91 12.68 -26.78
CA VAL A 564 12.35 13.63 -25.81
C VAL A 564 12.65 15.06 -26.25
N TYR A 565 11.62 15.92 -26.31
CA TYR A 565 11.76 17.32 -26.72
C TYR A 565 11.55 18.32 -25.58
N ARG A 566 11.07 17.85 -24.42
CA ARG A 566 10.62 18.72 -23.31
C ARG A 566 11.76 19.46 -22.60
N GLN A 567 12.81 18.74 -22.23
CA GLN A 567 13.92 19.32 -21.47
C GLN A 567 14.75 20.23 -22.37
N LYS A 568 15.13 21.43 -21.88
CA LYS A 568 15.96 22.38 -22.64
C LYS A 568 17.43 21.99 -22.64
N ASP A 569 17.95 21.65 -21.47
CA ASP A 569 19.32 21.18 -21.30
C ASP A 569 19.52 19.79 -21.93
N GLU A 570 20.62 19.60 -22.65
CA GLU A 570 20.88 18.37 -23.40
C GLU A 570 21.22 17.18 -22.48
N LEU A 571 22.00 17.43 -21.41
CA LEU A 571 22.40 16.37 -20.49
C LEU A 571 21.21 15.92 -19.63
N TYR A 572 20.36 16.86 -19.21
CA TYR A 572 19.12 16.56 -18.51
C TYR A 572 18.15 15.78 -19.40
N ARG A 573 18.04 16.14 -20.68
CA ARG A 573 17.24 15.39 -21.66
C ARG A 573 17.75 13.95 -21.81
N LYS A 574 19.06 13.76 -21.98
CA LYS A 574 19.69 12.43 -22.05
C LYS A 574 19.42 11.61 -20.78
N ALA A 575 19.48 12.23 -19.61
CA ALA A 575 19.15 11.57 -18.36
C ALA A 575 17.70 11.05 -18.33
N VAL A 576 16.74 11.88 -18.76
CA VAL A 576 15.32 11.47 -18.86
C VAL A 576 15.12 10.35 -19.90
N GLU A 577 15.83 10.40 -21.02
CA GLU A 577 15.79 9.35 -22.05
C GLU A 577 16.32 8.00 -21.53
N ASP A 578 17.41 8.01 -20.75
CA ASP A 578 17.95 6.80 -20.13
C ASP A 578 16.98 6.22 -19.10
N LEU A 579 16.39 7.07 -18.25
CA LEU A 579 15.35 6.66 -17.31
C LEU A 579 14.12 6.06 -18.03
N ALA A 580 13.70 6.65 -19.15
CA ALA A 580 12.59 6.16 -19.95
C ALA A 580 12.87 4.77 -20.57
N LYS A 581 14.14 4.46 -20.85
CA LYS A 581 14.59 3.15 -21.37
C LYS A 581 14.83 2.11 -20.26
N GLY A 582 14.74 2.52 -18.99
CA GLY A 582 15.05 1.67 -17.84
C GLY A 582 16.54 1.63 -17.46
N ASN A 583 17.39 2.43 -18.11
CA ASN A 583 18.81 2.60 -17.79
C ASN A 583 18.97 3.54 -16.59
N VAL A 584 18.51 3.08 -15.42
CA VAL A 584 18.37 3.94 -14.23
C VAL A 584 19.71 4.44 -13.72
N ASN A 585 20.75 3.60 -13.72
CA ASN A 585 22.09 3.98 -13.27
C ASN A 585 22.65 5.12 -14.12
N GLU A 586 22.59 4.97 -15.45
CA GLU A 586 23.12 5.95 -16.41
C GLU A 586 22.35 7.28 -16.35
N GLY A 587 21.03 7.22 -16.14
CA GLY A 587 20.21 8.41 -15.93
C GLY A 587 20.50 9.09 -14.59
N PHE A 588 20.69 8.32 -13.53
CA PHE A 588 21.02 8.80 -12.19
C PHE A 588 22.39 9.50 -12.16
N GLU A 589 23.42 8.89 -12.76
CA GLU A 589 24.76 9.49 -12.88
C GLU A 589 24.74 10.83 -13.60
N LYS A 590 23.97 10.95 -14.70
CA LYS A 590 23.82 12.23 -15.42
C LYS A 590 23.15 13.29 -14.56
N LEU A 591 22.08 12.95 -13.83
CA LEU A 591 21.43 13.86 -12.89
C LEU A 591 22.39 14.29 -11.77
N ASP A 592 23.18 13.36 -11.24
CA ASP A 592 24.16 13.67 -10.19
C ASP A 592 25.26 14.60 -10.71
N SER A 593 25.76 14.37 -11.94
CA SER A 593 26.76 15.23 -12.59
C SER A 593 26.25 16.65 -12.87
N LEU A 594 24.94 16.83 -13.04
CA LEU A 594 24.27 18.13 -13.17
C LEU A 594 24.08 18.85 -11.81
N GLY A 595 24.42 18.20 -10.69
CA GLY A 595 24.11 18.70 -9.36
C GLY A 595 22.62 18.64 -9.03
N ALA A 596 21.82 17.89 -9.80
CA ALA A 596 20.39 17.74 -9.55
C ALA A 596 20.12 16.97 -8.26
N ILE A 597 21.00 16.02 -7.87
CA ILE A 597 20.86 15.20 -6.68
C ILE A 597 21.64 15.81 -5.52
N LYS A 598 20.90 16.35 -4.56
CA LYS A 598 21.41 17.06 -3.38
C LYS A 598 21.29 16.16 -2.16
N GLU A 599 22.43 15.93 -1.51
CA GLU A 599 22.46 15.24 -0.23
C GLU A 599 22.10 16.21 0.89
N ILE A 600 21.15 15.83 1.74
CA ILE A 600 20.57 16.71 2.77
C ILE A 600 20.83 16.16 4.17
N ASP A 601 20.79 17.06 5.17
CA ASP A 601 20.79 16.67 6.58
C ASP A 601 19.49 15.91 6.91
N PRO A 602 19.58 14.64 7.38
CA PRO A 602 18.41 13.87 7.80
C PRO A 602 17.58 14.54 8.91
N MET A 603 18.20 15.42 9.72
CA MET A 603 17.52 16.17 10.77
C MET A 603 16.75 17.38 10.24
N LYS A 604 17.05 17.81 9.01
CA LYS A 604 16.40 18.96 8.35
C LYS A 604 16.06 18.64 6.88
N PRO A 605 15.23 17.60 6.62
CA PRO A 605 15.06 17.02 5.29
C PRO A 605 14.34 17.94 4.28
N ASN A 606 13.77 19.06 4.73
CA ASN A 606 12.99 19.95 3.87
C ASN A 606 13.63 21.34 3.70
N GLU A 607 14.63 21.70 4.51
CA GLU A 607 15.09 23.08 4.62
C GLU A 607 15.57 23.62 3.27
N GLN A 608 16.49 22.90 2.61
CA GLN A 608 17.03 23.30 1.32
C GLN A 608 15.96 23.28 0.21
N LEU A 609 15.10 22.24 0.19
CA LEU A 609 14.00 22.14 -0.78
C LEU A 609 13.06 23.34 -0.70
N VAL A 610 12.65 23.73 0.51
CA VAL A 610 11.75 24.87 0.73
C VAL A 610 12.40 26.18 0.31
N GLN A 611 13.69 26.36 0.60
CA GLN A 611 14.44 27.54 0.19
C GLN A 611 14.47 27.66 -1.34
N ASP A 612 14.87 26.60 -2.03
CA ASP A 612 15.01 26.58 -3.49
C ASP A 612 13.65 26.72 -4.19
N TYR A 613 12.60 26.07 -3.68
CA TYR A 613 11.24 26.20 -4.20
C TYR A 613 10.71 27.63 -4.09
N VAL A 614 10.87 28.27 -2.93
CA VAL A 614 10.41 29.65 -2.72
C VAL A 614 11.22 30.64 -3.56
N ALA A 615 12.54 30.44 -3.68
CA ALA A 615 13.39 31.26 -4.55
C ALA A 615 12.94 31.18 -6.02
N THR A 616 12.67 29.96 -6.50
CA THR A 616 12.19 29.71 -7.86
C THR A 616 10.85 30.40 -8.13
N ARG A 617 9.88 30.29 -7.21
CA ARG A 617 8.60 30.99 -7.37
C ARG A 617 8.75 32.52 -7.36
N LYS A 618 9.69 33.07 -6.59
CA LYS A 618 9.99 34.52 -6.60
C LYS A 618 10.58 34.98 -7.93
N SER A 619 11.31 34.12 -8.64
CA SER A 619 11.85 34.41 -9.97
C SER A 619 10.79 34.39 -11.09
N GLY A 620 9.54 34.04 -10.79
CA GLY A 620 8.43 33.98 -11.75
C GLY A 620 8.34 32.65 -12.51
N LYS A 621 9.27 31.71 -12.29
CA LYS A 621 9.20 30.35 -12.86
C LYS A 621 8.10 29.51 -12.21
N THR A 622 7.50 28.63 -13.02
CA THR A 622 6.58 27.62 -12.48
C THR A 622 7.36 26.52 -11.77
N ALA A 623 6.91 26.14 -10.58
CA ALA A 623 7.60 25.18 -9.71
C ALA A 623 6.61 24.15 -9.16
N LEU A 624 7.05 22.89 -9.03
CA LEU A 624 6.25 21.82 -8.44
C LEU A 624 7.08 20.97 -7.48
N ILE A 625 6.55 20.75 -6.28
CA ILE A 625 7.09 19.77 -5.33
C ILE A 625 6.43 18.41 -5.56
N ILE A 626 7.25 17.36 -5.66
CA ILE A 626 6.82 15.97 -5.77
C ILE A 626 7.32 15.19 -4.55
N SER A 627 6.43 14.43 -3.93
CA SER A 627 6.77 13.53 -2.82
C SER A 627 6.20 12.12 -3.07
N PRO A 628 6.99 11.04 -2.90
CA PRO A 628 6.48 9.67 -3.06
C PRO A 628 5.39 9.31 -2.03
N THR A 629 5.39 9.93 -0.84
CA THR A 629 4.42 9.64 0.22
C THR A 629 3.64 10.88 0.65
N HIS A 630 2.38 10.68 1.07
CA HIS A 630 1.55 11.74 1.63
C HIS A 630 2.14 12.33 2.91
N ALA A 631 2.66 11.48 3.81
CA ALA A 631 3.26 11.92 5.07
C ALA A 631 4.43 12.90 4.84
N GLN A 632 5.36 12.56 3.93
CA GLN A 632 6.46 13.46 3.58
C GLN A 632 5.95 14.73 2.86
N GLY A 633 4.92 14.62 2.02
CA GLY A 633 4.34 15.79 1.34
C GLY A 633 3.64 16.77 2.29
N GLU A 634 2.92 16.25 3.29
CA GLU A 634 2.28 17.05 4.34
C GLU A 634 3.33 17.75 5.23
N SER A 635 4.40 17.04 5.54
CA SER A 635 5.58 17.58 6.19
C SER A 635 6.18 18.77 5.42
N VAL A 636 6.53 18.59 4.15
CA VAL A 636 7.10 19.66 3.31
C VAL A 636 6.11 20.82 3.22
N THR A 637 4.81 20.53 3.13
CA THR A 637 3.76 21.56 3.11
C THR A 637 3.78 22.43 4.34
N LYS A 638 3.99 21.86 5.53
CA LYS A 638 4.10 22.63 6.78
C LYS A 638 5.24 23.65 6.70
N ASP A 639 6.43 23.21 6.30
CA ASP A 639 7.63 24.05 6.24
C ASP A 639 7.52 25.13 5.14
N VAL A 640 6.94 24.77 3.98
CA VAL A 640 6.60 25.74 2.92
C VAL A 640 5.67 26.81 3.48
N ARG A 641 4.58 26.42 4.15
CA ARG A 641 3.60 27.38 4.71
C ARG A 641 4.23 28.26 5.78
N GLU A 642 5.06 27.73 6.67
CA GLU A 642 5.80 28.53 7.65
C GLU A 642 6.68 29.59 6.98
N LYS A 643 7.43 29.22 5.94
CA LYS A 643 8.24 30.16 5.17
C LYS A 643 7.39 31.23 4.47
N LEU A 644 6.24 30.84 3.90
CA LEU A 644 5.32 31.78 3.24
C LEU A 644 4.63 32.74 4.23
N LYS A 645 4.33 32.30 5.45
CA LYS A 645 3.82 33.19 6.53
C LYS A 645 4.88 34.19 6.98
N ASN A 646 6.12 33.73 7.17
CA ASN A 646 7.23 34.57 7.62
C ASN A 646 7.57 35.64 6.57
N SER A 647 7.44 35.30 5.28
CA SER A 647 7.59 36.24 4.16
C SER A 647 6.33 37.03 3.81
N ARG A 648 5.23 36.86 4.57
CA ARG A 648 3.93 37.55 4.38
C ARG A 648 3.26 37.31 3.01
N VAL A 649 3.62 36.22 2.32
CA VAL A 649 2.96 35.80 1.07
C VAL A 649 1.56 35.24 1.36
N ILE A 650 1.41 34.58 2.51
CA ILE A 650 0.13 34.16 3.08
C ILE A 650 -0.08 34.80 4.46
N GLY A 651 -1.33 34.85 4.91
CA GLY A 651 -1.70 35.43 6.21
C GLY A 651 -1.09 34.68 7.38
N LYS A 652 -0.74 35.41 8.46
CA LYS A 652 -0.17 34.80 9.67
C LYS A 652 -1.19 34.04 10.52
N ARG A 653 -2.45 34.45 10.47
CA ARG A 653 -3.54 33.81 11.22
C ARG A 653 -3.97 32.53 10.51
N GLU A 654 -4.17 31.47 11.28
CA GLU A 654 -4.77 30.24 10.81
C GLU A 654 -6.24 30.16 11.22
N THR A 655 -7.03 29.51 10.38
CA THR A 655 -8.42 29.16 10.64
C THR A 655 -8.59 27.70 10.28
N SER A 656 -9.30 26.96 11.13
CA SER A 656 -9.54 25.53 10.95
C SER A 656 -10.78 25.30 10.10
N ILE A 657 -10.64 24.51 9.03
CA ILE A 657 -11.74 24.04 8.18
C ILE A 657 -11.79 22.51 8.15
N THR A 658 -12.92 21.95 7.72
CA THR A 658 -13.07 20.49 7.60
C THR A 658 -12.33 19.94 6.36
N LYS A 659 -11.60 18.85 6.54
CA LYS A 659 -10.96 18.04 5.48
C LYS A 659 -11.44 16.60 5.57
N LEU A 660 -11.87 16.03 4.46
CA LEU A 660 -12.22 14.62 4.32
C LEU A 660 -11.05 13.88 3.69
N HIS A 661 -10.41 13.01 4.47
CA HIS A 661 -9.34 12.15 4.01
C HIS A 661 -9.92 10.79 3.59
N ASN A 662 -9.81 10.44 2.31
CA ASN A 662 -10.30 9.15 1.80
C ASN A 662 -9.51 8.01 2.45
N MET A 663 -10.22 7.06 3.06
CA MET A 663 -9.58 5.91 3.72
C MET A 663 -9.06 4.85 2.73
N ASN A 664 -9.40 4.99 1.44
CA ASN A 664 -9.00 4.11 0.33
C ASN A 664 -9.23 2.63 0.65
N MET A 665 -10.37 2.33 1.28
CA MET A 665 -10.77 0.96 1.61
C MET A 665 -11.11 0.16 0.34
N THR A 666 -10.66 -1.09 0.28
CA THR A 666 -11.13 -2.04 -0.74
C THR A 666 -12.60 -2.39 -0.52
N GLU A 667 -13.26 -2.99 -1.50
CA GLU A 667 -14.65 -3.47 -1.37
C GLU A 667 -14.78 -4.45 -0.21
N ALA A 668 -13.86 -5.41 -0.09
CA ALA A 668 -13.81 -6.33 1.05
C ALA A 668 -13.74 -5.58 2.40
N GLN A 669 -12.94 -4.52 2.49
CA GLN A 669 -12.82 -3.72 3.72
C GLN A 669 -14.11 -2.95 4.02
N LYS A 670 -14.76 -2.38 2.99
CA LYS A 670 -16.06 -1.70 3.13
C LYS A 670 -17.19 -2.66 3.51
N SER A 671 -17.11 -3.93 3.14
CA SER A 671 -18.10 -4.95 3.55
C SER A 671 -17.90 -5.48 4.97
N ASP A 672 -16.80 -5.15 5.65
CA ASP A 672 -16.53 -5.58 7.03
C ASP A 672 -16.71 -4.40 8.00
N TYR A 673 -17.81 -4.43 8.77
CA TYR A 673 -18.20 -3.38 9.70
C TYR A 673 -17.11 -3.02 10.72
N ARG A 674 -16.20 -3.94 11.02
CA ARG A 674 -15.08 -3.74 11.98
C ARG A 674 -14.06 -2.71 11.49
N ASN A 675 -14.09 -2.33 10.21
CA ASN A 675 -13.17 -1.34 9.64
C ASN A 675 -13.66 0.10 9.77
N TYR A 676 -14.90 0.31 10.24
CA TYR A 676 -15.49 1.62 10.44
C TYR A 676 -15.27 2.15 11.86
N LYS A 677 -15.39 3.47 12.00
CA LYS A 677 -15.42 4.15 13.30
C LYS A 677 -16.50 5.22 13.30
N ASP A 678 -17.00 5.56 14.48
CA ASP A 678 -17.94 6.67 14.67
C ASP A 678 -17.30 7.98 14.14
N GLY A 679 -18.12 8.85 13.54
CA GLY A 679 -17.68 10.07 12.87
C GLY A 679 -16.98 9.87 11.52
N ASN A 680 -16.84 8.62 11.03
CA ASN A 680 -16.49 8.40 9.62
C ASN A 680 -17.61 8.92 8.72
N VAL A 681 -17.22 9.42 7.55
CA VAL A 681 -18.14 10.02 6.59
C VAL A 681 -18.23 9.11 5.37
N VAL A 682 -19.44 8.78 4.95
CA VAL A 682 -19.73 7.98 3.77
C VAL A 682 -20.27 8.88 2.66
N ARG A 683 -19.77 8.71 1.44
CA ARG A 683 -20.30 9.39 0.25
C ARG A 683 -20.67 8.38 -0.82
N PHE A 684 -21.90 8.46 -1.33
CA PHE A 684 -22.39 7.56 -2.36
C PHE A 684 -21.97 8.01 -3.76
N ASN A 685 -21.44 7.07 -4.53
CA ASN A 685 -21.03 7.25 -5.92
C ASN A 685 -22.13 6.84 -6.90
N GLN A 686 -23.08 6.01 -6.45
CA GLN A 686 -24.27 5.57 -7.19
C GLN A 686 -25.55 5.79 -6.39
N ASN A 687 -26.70 5.69 -7.05
CA ASN A 687 -27.99 5.68 -6.36
C ASN A 687 -28.20 4.33 -5.68
N VAL A 688 -28.46 4.34 -4.38
CA VAL A 688 -28.86 3.17 -3.59
C VAL A 688 -30.20 3.51 -2.93
N ALA A 689 -30.98 2.50 -2.53
CA ALA A 689 -32.27 2.73 -1.89
C ALA A 689 -32.14 3.73 -0.73
N LYS A 690 -32.91 4.83 -0.78
CA LYS A 690 -32.91 5.94 0.21
C LYS A 690 -31.64 6.82 0.22
N MET A 691 -30.60 6.50 -0.56
CA MET A 691 -29.32 7.21 -0.59
C MET A 691 -28.97 7.60 -2.03
N LYS A 692 -29.05 8.89 -2.34
CA LYS A 692 -28.80 9.39 -3.71
C LYS A 692 -27.31 9.48 -4.01
N ARG A 693 -26.94 9.37 -5.28
CA ARG A 693 -25.60 9.67 -5.78
C ARG A 693 -25.17 11.07 -5.31
N GLY A 694 -23.97 11.15 -4.76
CA GLY A 694 -23.37 12.37 -4.22
C GLY A 694 -23.81 12.73 -2.80
N SER A 695 -24.78 12.02 -2.21
CA SER A 695 -25.17 12.24 -0.81
C SER A 695 -24.05 11.87 0.16
N VAL A 696 -23.96 12.63 1.26
CA VAL A 696 -22.93 12.51 2.29
C VAL A 696 -23.63 12.22 3.61
N TRP A 697 -23.10 11.23 4.33
CA TRP A 697 -23.65 10.68 5.56
C TRP A 697 -22.55 10.50 6.59
N GLU A 698 -22.85 10.69 7.86
CA GLU A 698 -21.91 10.47 8.96
C GLU A 698 -22.31 9.22 9.74
N ILE A 699 -21.32 8.42 10.15
CA ILE A 699 -21.53 7.22 10.96
C ILE A 699 -21.80 7.64 12.40
N GLU A 700 -23.02 7.35 12.86
CA GLU A 700 -23.49 7.65 14.21
C GLU A 700 -23.04 6.57 15.20
N SER A 701 -23.24 5.30 14.83
CA SER A 701 -22.95 4.17 15.71
C SER A 701 -22.77 2.88 14.91
N ILE A 702 -22.04 1.95 15.52
CA ILE A 702 -21.75 0.62 14.98
C ILE A 702 -22.14 -0.42 16.03
N SER A 703 -23.14 -1.26 15.73
CA SER A 703 -23.62 -2.28 16.66
C SER A 703 -24.10 -3.53 15.92
N ASP A 704 -23.76 -4.71 16.43
CA ASP A 704 -24.20 -6.02 15.90
C ASP A 704 -24.10 -6.14 14.36
N SER A 705 -23.01 -5.65 13.79
CA SER A 705 -22.71 -5.63 12.34
C SER A 705 -23.56 -4.68 11.50
N ASN A 706 -24.41 -3.89 12.14
CA ASN A 706 -25.11 -2.78 11.54
C ASN A 706 -24.32 -1.48 11.77
N ILE A 707 -24.36 -0.61 10.77
CA ILE A 707 -23.79 0.72 10.83
C ILE A 707 -24.92 1.69 10.61
N VAL A 708 -25.21 2.52 11.61
CA VAL A 708 -26.22 3.57 11.52
C VAL A 708 -25.53 4.83 11.02
N VAL A 709 -26.09 5.42 9.97
CA VAL A 709 -25.62 6.68 9.39
C VAL A 709 -26.72 7.73 9.43
N HIS A 710 -26.34 8.99 9.56
CA HIS A 710 -27.27 10.12 9.44
C HIS A 710 -26.82 11.15 8.39
N ASP A 711 -27.77 11.84 7.77
CA ASP A 711 -27.49 12.97 6.86
C ASP A 711 -27.43 14.31 7.62
N LYS A 712 -27.25 15.40 6.87
CA LYS A 712 -27.26 16.78 7.42
C LYS A 712 -28.60 17.21 8.00
N LYS A 713 -29.71 16.53 7.66
CA LYS A 713 -31.06 16.79 8.17
C LYS A 713 -31.37 15.93 9.41
N GLY A 714 -30.44 15.08 9.84
CA GLY A 714 -30.63 14.15 10.94
C GLY A 714 -31.42 12.89 10.59
N GLN A 715 -31.70 12.64 9.30
CA GLN A 715 -32.37 11.42 8.88
C GLN A 715 -31.42 10.23 9.06
N ARG A 716 -31.89 9.15 9.70
CA ARG A 716 -31.08 7.96 9.98
C ARG A 716 -31.43 6.81 9.04
N HIS A 717 -30.41 6.08 8.58
CA HIS A 717 -30.55 4.81 7.84
C HIS A 717 -29.43 3.83 8.21
N LEU A 718 -29.61 2.57 7.82
CA LEU A 718 -28.53 1.59 7.85
C LEU A 718 -27.65 1.74 6.61
N LEU A 719 -26.34 1.66 6.78
CA LEU A 719 -25.39 1.63 5.68
C LEU A 719 -25.46 0.25 4.97
N PRO A 720 -25.79 0.20 3.66
CA PRO A 720 -25.82 -1.05 2.91
C PRO A 720 -24.40 -1.52 2.56
N ILE A 721 -23.73 -2.20 3.49
CA ILE A 721 -22.35 -2.71 3.32
C ILE A 721 -22.23 -3.80 2.24
N ASP A 722 -23.33 -4.40 1.80
CA ASP A 722 -23.44 -5.28 0.63
C ASP A 722 -23.29 -4.51 -0.70
N LYS A 723 -23.46 -3.19 -0.67
CA LYS A 723 -23.24 -2.26 -1.80
C LYS A 723 -21.89 -1.54 -1.69
N ALA A 724 -20.87 -2.23 -1.17
CA ALA A 724 -19.53 -1.67 -0.92
C ALA A 724 -18.93 -0.91 -2.12
N LYS A 725 -19.19 -1.35 -3.36
CA LYS A 725 -18.72 -0.67 -4.58
C LYS A 725 -19.35 0.70 -4.85
N ASP A 726 -20.51 0.99 -4.25
CA ASP A 726 -21.34 2.14 -4.59
C ASP A 726 -21.08 3.36 -3.69
N PHE A 727 -20.17 3.28 -2.72
CA PHE A 727 -19.79 4.38 -1.83
C PHE A 727 -18.30 4.34 -1.43
N ASP A 728 -17.81 5.48 -0.97
CA ASP A 728 -16.48 5.63 -0.38
C ASP A 728 -16.56 6.12 1.07
N VAL A 729 -15.54 5.78 1.85
CA VAL A 729 -15.44 6.07 3.29
C VAL A 729 -14.30 7.05 3.54
N TYR A 730 -14.59 8.08 4.32
CA TYR A 730 -13.69 9.19 4.62
C TYR A 730 -13.53 9.36 6.13
N GLN A 731 -12.33 9.74 6.54
CA GLN A 731 -12.09 10.26 7.87
C GLN A 731 -12.25 11.78 7.86
N SER A 732 -13.05 12.30 8.79
CA SER A 732 -13.15 13.75 9.02
C SER A 732 -11.96 14.23 9.85
N LEU A 733 -11.22 15.18 9.29
CA LEU A 733 -10.04 15.82 9.88
C LEU A 733 -10.17 17.33 9.83
N THR A 734 -9.29 18.02 10.52
CA THR A 734 -9.18 19.49 10.48
C THR A 734 -7.99 19.90 9.62
N LEU A 735 -8.18 20.93 8.79
CA LEU A 735 -7.15 21.54 7.97
C LEU A 735 -6.98 23.00 8.38
N ALA A 736 -5.78 23.34 8.86
CA ALA A 736 -5.44 24.72 9.19
C ALA A 736 -5.10 25.51 7.92
N VAL A 737 -5.83 26.59 7.67
CA VAL A 737 -5.66 27.42 6.46
C VAL A 737 -5.45 28.89 6.80
N SER A 738 -4.75 29.60 5.93
CA SER A 738 -4.44 31.02 6.03
C SER A 738 -4.82 31.74 4.76
N LYS A 739 -5.26 32.99 4.87
CA LYS A 739 -5.57 33.84 3.70
C LYS A 739 -4.41 33.80 2.70
N GLY A 740 -4.72 33.50 1.44
CA GLY A 740 -3.75 33.37 0.36
C GLY A 740 -3.20 31.97 0.14
N ASP A 741 -3.52 30.98 0.99
CA ASP A 741 -3.12 29.57 0.80
C ASP A 741 -3.57 29.03 -0.56
N GLU A 742 -2.75 28.16 -1.15
CA GLU A 742 -3.10 27.38 -2.34
C GLU A 742 -3.75 26.07 -1.92
N LEU A 743 -4.98 25.84 -2.38
CA LEU A 743 -5.81 24.70 -2.05
C LEU A 743 -6.20 23.94 -3.32
N LYS A 744 -6.41 22.62 -3.19
CA LYS A 744 -6.92 21.77 -4.26
C LYS A 744 -8.22 21.12 -3.86
N ILE A 745 -9.13 21.00 -4.82
CA ILE A 745 -10.34 20.21 -4.68
C ILE A 745 -9.97 18.73 -4.82
N THR A 746 -10.43 17.88 -3.91
CA THR A 746 -10.09 16.45 -3.87
C THR A 746 -11.17 15.53 -4.45
N HIS A 747 -12.30 16.10 -4.90
CA HIS A 747 -13.39 15.34 -5.50
C HIS A 747 -14.22 16.20 -6.46
N ASN A 748 -14.73 15.62 -7.54
CA ASN A 748 -15.66 16.31 -8.45
C ASN A 748 -16.97 16.69 -7.70
N CYS A 749 -17.36 17.94 -7.72
CA CYS A 749 -18.55 18.43 -7.02
C CYS A 749 -19.02 19.79 -7.56
N PHE A 750 -19.87 20.46 -6.80
CA PHE A 750 -20.35 21.80 -7.08
C PHE A 750 -20.17 22.67 -5.84
N ASP A 751 -19.98 23.96 -6.04
CA ASP A 751 -20.01 24.95 -4.96
C ASP A 751 -21.46 25.26 -4.52
N LYS A 752 -21.62 26.13 -3.53
CA LYS A 752 -22.93 26.51 -2.99
C LYS A 752 -23.87 27.12 -4.04
N ASN A 753 -23.32 27.71 -5.10
CA ASN A 753 -24.05 28.39 -6.16
C ASN A 753 -24.26 27.49 -7.40
N GLY A 754 -23.95 26.19 -7.31
CA GLY A 754 -24.11 25.23 -8.41
C GLY A 754 -22.99 25.28 -9.45
N LYS A 755 -21.89 25.98 -9.19
CA LYS A 755 -20.74 26.04 -10.09
C LYS A 755 -19.87 24.80 -9.93
N ARG A 756 -19.49 24.19 -11.05
CA ARG A 756 -18.70 22.95 -11.08
C ARG A 756 -17.30 23.16 -10.49
N LEU A 757 -16.88 22.19 -9.69
CA LEU A 757 -15.53 22.03 -9.16
C LEU A 757 -15.02 20.65 -9.58
N ASP A 758 -13.84 20.62 -10.21
CA ASP A 758 -13.23 19.36 -10.66
C ASP A 758 -12.12 18.91 -9.70
N ASN A 759 -11.95 17.60 -9.55
CA ASN A 759 -10.87 17.01 -8.78
C ASN A 759 -9.50 17.43 -9.34
N GLY A 760 -8.61 17.90 -8.47
CA GLY A 760 -7.30 18.44 -8.80
C GLY A 760 -7.29 19.92 -9.14
N GLN A 761 -8.45 20.59 -9.19
CA GLN A 761 -8.54 22.02 -9.46
C GLN A 761 -7.87 22.81 -8.34
N SER A 762 -6.88 23.62 -8.72
CA SER A 762 -6.13 24.52 -7.82
C SER A 762 -6.83 25.87 -7.70
N LEU A 763 -7.04 26.32 -6.47
CA LEU A 763 -7.70 27.57 -6.11
C LEU A 763 -6.94 28.25 -4.97
N ARG A 764 -7.09 29.56 -4.83
CA ARG A 764 -6.48 30.34 -3.75
C ARG A 764 -7.52 30.73 -2.71
N LEU A 765 -7.20 30.56 -1.43
CA LEU A 765 -8.07 30.98 -0.33
C LEU A 765 -8.10 32.52 -0.23
N ASN A 766 -9.29 33.10 -0.36
CA ASN A 766 -9.49 34.53 -0.13
C ASN A 766 -9.78 34.82 1.35
N GLU A 767 -10.77 34.12 1.91
CA GLU A 767 -11.15 34.23 3.32
C GLU A 767 -12.00 33.05 3.77
N VAL A 768 -12.07 32.88 5.09
CA VAL A 768 -13.09 32.08 5.77
C VAL A 768 -13.96 33.06 6.55
N THR A 769 -15.25 33.11 6.25
CA THR A 769 -16.19 34.06 6.85
C THR A 769 -16.46 33.72 8.32
N ARG A 770 -17.09 34.63 9.07
CA ARG A 770 -17.52 34.35 10.46
C ARG A 770 -18.55 33.21 10.55
N SER A 771 -19.35 32.99 9.51
CA SER A 771 -20.28 31.86 9.41
C SER A 771 -19.57 30.53 9.06
N GLY A 772 -18.28 30.57 8.72
CA GLY A 772 -17.47 29.41 8.36
C GLY A 772 -17.50 29.04 6.87
N GLU A 773 -18.05 29.91 6.02
CA GLU A 773 -18.01 29.71 4.57
C GLU A 773 -16.60 29.97 4.03
N ILE A 774 -16.18 29.15 3.07
CA ILE A 774 -14.83 29.19 2.52
C ILE A 774 -14.91 29.83 1.13
N ILE A 775 -14.27 30.99 0.97
CA ILE A 775 -14.29 31.74 -0.29
C ILE A 775 -12.96 31.51 -1.02
N LEU A 776 -13.05 30.89 -2.20
CA LEU A 776 -11.91 30.56 -3.04
C LEU A 776 -11.93 31.35 -4.35
N ILE A 777 -10.75 31.68 -4.86
CA ILE A 777 -10.59 32.40 -6.13
C ILE A 777 -9.69 31.58 -7.06
N ASN A 778 -10.09 31.44 -8.32
CA ASN A 778 -9.21 30.90 -9.34
C ASN A 778 -8.14 31.95 -9.71
N PRO A 779 -6.83 31.65 -9.57
CA PRO A 779 -5.79 32.63 -9.82
C PRO A 779 -5.74 33.10 -11.29
N ASN A 780 -6.17 32.25 -12.23
CA ASN A 780 -6.13 32.52 -13.66
C ASN A 780 -7.40 33.25 -14.12
N SER A 781 -8.57 32.62 -13.94
CA SER A 781 -9.84 33.19 -14.42
C SER A 781 -10.44 34.26 -13.51
N LYS A 782 -9.85 34.47 -12.32
CA LYS A 782 -10.36 35.34 -11.25
C LYS A 782 -11.76 34.99 -10.74
N SER A 783 -12.32 33.85 -11.17
CA SER A 783 -13.66 33.45 -10.79
C SER A 783 -13.71 32.99 -9.33
N THR A 784 -14.72 33.45 -8.59
CA THR A 784 -14.95 33.09 -7.18
C THR A 784 -15.78 31.81 -7.05
N PHE A 785 -15.57 31.08 -5.95
CA PHE A 785 -16.32 29.91 -5.53
C PHE A 785 -16.63 30.01 -4.03
N VAL A 786 -17.82 29.58 -3.62
CA VAL A 786 -18.27 29.62 -2.22
C VAL A 786 -18.55 28.21 -1.73
N LEU A 787 -17.80 27.75 -0.73
CA LEU A 787 -17.96 26.43 -0.15
C LEU A 787 -18.59 26.51 1.25
N ASP A 788 -19.43 25.54 1.56
CA ASP A 788 -20.00 25.37 2.89
C ASP A 788 -18.93 24.94 3.92
N LYS A 789 -19.13 25.29 5.20
CA LYS A 789 -18.24 24.89 6.31
C LYS A 789 -17.99 23.37 6.35
N SER A 790 -18.99 22.57 5.99
CA SER A 790 -18.95 21.10 5.98
C SER A 790 -18.49 20.48 4.65
N PHE A 791 -17.96 21.28 3.71
CA PHE A 791 -17.61 20.81 2.37
C PHE A 791 -16.59 19.66 2.34
N GLY A 792 -15.50 19.76 3.12
CA GLY A 792 -14.60 18.65 3.38
C GLY A 792 -13.65 18.22 2.25
N HIS A 793 -14.06 18.26 0.98
CA HIS A 793 -13.26 17.76 -0.16
C HIS A 793 -12.20 18.77 -0.64
N ILE A 794 -11.33 19.18 0.27
CA ILE A 794 -10.31 20.20 0.05
C ILE A 794 -9.01 19.81 0.77
N ASP A 795 -7.87 20.17 0.17
CA ASP A 795 -6.55 19.97 0.77
C ASP A 795 -5.58 21.07 0.34
N HIS A 796 -4.42 21.15 0.97
CA HIS A 796 -3.34 22.01 0.50
C HIS A 796 -2.79 21.58 -0.87
N ASN A 797 -2.34 22.55 -1.66
CA ASN A 797 -1.81 22.34 -3.00
C ASN A 797 -0.33 22.78 -3.14
N TYR A 798 0.49 22.45 -2.15
CA TYR A 798 1.93 22.74 -2.17
C TYR A 798 2.78 21.57 -2.70
N TYR A 799 2.26 20.35 -2.68
CA TYR A 799 2.92 19.16 -3.22
C TYR A 799 1.95 18.29 -4.01
N ASN A 800 2.50 17.46 -4.90
CA ASN A 800 1.82 16.33 -5.53
C ASN A 800 2.54 15.02 -5.23
N THR A 801 1.80 13.92 -5.26
CA THR A 801 2.42 12.60 -5.45
C THR A 801 2.86 12.44 -6.90
N SER A 802 3.76 11.51 -7.17
CA SER A 802 4.21 11.20 -8.53
C SER A 802 3.02 10.87 -9.46
N ASN A 803 2.08 10.03 -8.99
CA ASN A 803 0.83 9.72 -9.71
C ASN A 803 0.00 10.97 -10.02
N ALA A 804 -0.17 11.87 -9.05
CA ALA A 804 -0.95 13.11 -9.24
C ALA A 804 -0.21 14.17 -10.08
N SER A 805 1.09 13.99 -10.30
CA SER A 805 1.92 14.86 -11.15
C SER A 805 1.95 14.41 -12.61
N GLN A 806 1.51 13.18 -12.92
CA GLN A 806 1.53 12.65 -14.29
C GLN A 806 0.76 13.55 -15.25
N GLY A 807 1.34 13.76 -16.44
CA GLY A 807 0.84 14.71 -17.44
C GLY A 807 1.13 16.19 -17.17
N LYS A 808 1.61 16.58 -15.97
CA LYS A 808 1.98 17.98 -15.68
C LYS A 808 3.36 18.30 -16.24
N THR A 809 3.58 19.56 -16.58
CA THR A 809 4.88 20.14 -16.95
C THR A 809 5.06 21.46 -16.22
N VAL A 810 6.23 21.70 -15.63
CA VAL A 810 6.62 22.96 -15.02
C VAL A 810 8.06 23.29 -15.40
N ASP A 811 8.51 24.50 -15.13
CA ASP A 811 9.88 24.91 -15.44
C ASP A 811 10.87 24.17 -14.55
N GLU A 812 10.66 24.13 -13.23
CA GLU A 812 11.53 23.40 -12.29
C GLU A 812 10.75 22.49 -11.33
N ILE A 813 11.31 21.31 -11.07
CA ILE A 813 10.71 20.32 -10.16
C ILE A 813 11.59 20.02 -8.96
N PHE A 814 10.94 19.81 -7.81
CA PHE A 814 11.57 19.61 -6.50
C PHE A 814 11.08 18.29 -5.92
N ILE A 815 11.91 17.25 -5.95
CA ILE A 815 11.54 15.89 -5.56
C ILE A 815 12.11 15.61 -4.17
N CYS A 816 11.23 15.38 -3.20
CA CYS A 816 11.61 15.04 -1.83
C CYS A 816 11.72 13.52 -1.69
N GLN A 817 12.95 12.98 -1.62
CA GLN A 817 13.23 11.55 -1.46
C GLN A 817 14.22 11.23 -0.34
N PRO A 818 13.96 11.63 0.92
CA PRO A 818 14.67 11.06 2.06
C PRO A 818 14.30 9.57 2.20
N SER A 819 15.10 8.80 2.94
CA SER A 819 14.93 7.34 2.97
C SER A 819 13.56 6.87 3.44
N GLY A 820 12.84 7.70 4.21
CA GLY A 820 11.48 7.37 4.61
C GLY A 820 10.49 7.19 3.48
N THR A 821 10.86 7.66 2.29
CA THR A 821 10.08 7.50 1.08
C THR A 821 10.53 6.33 0.20
N PHE A 822 11.65 5.65 0.51
CA PHE A 822 12.24 4.60 -0.33
C PHE A 822 11.32 3.38 -0.50
N SER A 823 10.49 3.07 0.50
CA SER A 823 9.48 2.01 0.37
C SER A 823 8.46 2.27 -0.75
N ALA A 824 8.21 3.55 -1.07
CA ALA A 824 7.35 4.02 -2.16
C ALA A 824 8.14 4.45 -3.40
N THR A 825 9.47 4.28 -3.40
CA THR A 825 10.33 4.58 -4.54
C THR A 825 10.54 3.32 -5.39
N ASP A 826 10.51 3.51 -6.70
CA ASP A 826 10.83 2.54 -7.74
C ASP A 826 11.19 3.30 -9.03
N SER A 827 11.63 2.58 -10.07
CA SER A 827 12.07 3.17 -11.34
C SER A 827 10.98 4.01 -12.02
N LYS A 828 9.74 3.53 -12.03
CA LYS A 828 8.60 4.24 -12.64
C LYS A 828 8.30 5.54 -11.88
N GLN A 829 8.27 5.49 -10.55
CA GLN A 829 8.05 6.65 -9.70
C GLN A 829 9.16 7.68 -9.87
N PHE A 830 10.43 7.25 -9.90
CA PHE A 830 11.57 8.12 -10.10
C PHE A 830 11.53 8.80 -11.47
N TYR A 831 11.39 8.02 -12.55
CA TYR A 831 11.25 8.52 -13.92
C TYR A 831 10.08 9.50 -14.08
N VAL A 832 8.89 9.16 -13.57
CA VAL A 832 7.72 10.04 -13.65
C VAL A 832 8.01 11.36 -12.95
N SER A 833 8.66 11.34 -11.78
CA SER A 833 8.94 12.54 -11.01
C SER A 833 9.96 13.45 -11.72
N VAL A 834 11.07 12.86 -12.19
CA VAL A 834 12.15 13.59 -12.86
C VAL A 834 11.66 14.21 -14.17
N SER A 835 10.91 13.46 -14.98
CA SER A 835 10.48 13.90 -16.31
C SER A 835 9.54 15.12 -16.37
N ARG A 836 9.08 15.64 -15.23
CA ARG A 836 8.11 16.77 -15.18
C ARG A 836 8.72 18.16 -15.35
N GLY A 837 10.02 18.32 -15.08
CA GLY A 837 10.71 19.62 -15.19
C GLY A 837 11.22 19.90 -16.60
N ARG A 838 11.02 21.12 -17.09
CA ARG A 838 11.47 21.57 -18.42
C ARG A 838 12.90 22.12 -18.39
N ASP A 839 13.21 22.91 -17.37
CA ASP A 839 14.49 23.59 -17.22
C ASP A 839 15.41 22.80 -16.27
N ALA A 840 14.89 22.34 -15.13
CA ALA A 840 15.69 21.60 -14.15
C ALA A 840 14.87 20.63 -13.29
N ALA A 841 15.57 19.63 -12.75
CA ALA A 841 15.11 18.74 -11.69
C ALA A 841 16.02 18.89 -10.47
N HIS A 842 15.44 18.95 -9.28
CA HIS A 842 16.16 18.99 -8.00
C HIS A 842 15.65 17.85 -7.12
N ILE A 843 16.51 16.91 -6.77
CA ILE A 843 16.21 15.72 -5.97
C ILE A 843 16.91 15.87 -4.62
N TYR A 844 16.17 15.76 -3.53
CA TYR A 844 16.67 15.93 -2.17
C TYR A 844 16.61 14.58 -1.46
N THR A 845 17.77 14.03 -1.11
CA THR A 845 17.88 12.72 -0.45
C THR A 845 18.93 12.74 0.63
N ASP A 846 18.77 11.90 1.64
CA ASP A 846 19.73 11.75 2.73
C ASP A 846 20.65 10.53 2.57
N ASP A 847 20.48 9.77 1.49
CA ASP A 847 21.34 8.64 1.10
C ASP A 847 21.23 8.40 -0.42
N LYS A 848 22.21 8.88 -1.18
CA LYS A 848 22.23 8.74 -2.64
C LYS A 848 22.32 7.28 -3.09
N PHE A 849 23.10 6.47 -2.38
CA PHE A 849 23.33 5.07 -2.75
C PHE A 849 22.05 4.25 -2.56
N ALA A 850 21.41 4.38 -1.40
CA ALA A 850 20.14 3.71 -1.14
C ALA A 850 19.03 4.24 -2.06
N LEU A 851 19.01 5.55 -2.38
CA LEU A 851 18.08 6.07 -3.38
C LEU A 851 18.26 5.36 -4.74
N LEU A 852 19.50 5.19 -5.21
CA LEU A 852 19.78 4.50 -6.46
C LEU A 852 19.34 3.03 -6.42
N GLU A 853 19.63 2.30 -5.33
CA GLU A 853 19.19 0.92 -5.16
C GLU A 853 17.66 0.80 -5.29
N HIS A 854 16.93 1.70 -4.62
CA HIS A 854 15.47 1.71 -4.65
C HIS A 854 14.89 2.18 -5.98
N ALA A 855 15.45 3.22 -6.58
CA ALA A 855 15.05 3.74 -7.88
C ALA A 855 15.35 2.75 -9.02
N SER A 856 16.32 1.84 -8.86
CA SER A 856 16.65 0.83 -9.86
C SER A 856 15.69 -0.37 -9.86
N VAL A 857 14.81 -0.48 -8.85
CA VAL A 857 13.83 -1.59 -8.80
C VAL A 857 12.69 -1.31 -9.77
N LEU A 858 12.50 -2.20 -10.75
CA LEU A 858 11.30 -2.24 -11.58
C LEU A 858 10.21 -3.07 -10.88
N LYS A 859 9.11 -2.41 -10.48
CA LYS A 859 7.96 -3.04 -9.80
C LYS A 859 6.79 -3.24 -10.76
N ASP A 860 7.04 -3.89 -11.89
CA ASP A 860 5.97 -4.24 -12.82
C ASP A 860 4.97 -5.19 -12.16
N ARG A 861 3.70 -4.93 -12.42
CA ARG A 861 2.62 -5.82 -11.98
C ARG A 861 2.57 -6.99 -12.94
N GLN A 862 2.97 -8.17 -12.47
CA GLN A 862 2.85 -9.41 -13.23
C GLN A 862 1.39 -9.68 -13.56
N ALA A 863 1.11 -9.95 -14.84
CA ALA A 863 -0.21 -10.36 -15.31
C ALA A 863 -0.46 -11.85 -15.00
N ALA A 864 -1.72 -12.24 -14.88
CA ALA A 864 -2.09 -13.64 -14.70
C ALA A 864 -1.69 -14.51 -15.92
N LEU A 865 -1.75 -13.94 -17.13
CA LEU A 865 -1.28 -14.60 -18.35
C LEU A 865 0.24 -14.85 -18.33
N GLU A 866 1.03 -13.88 -17.85
CA GLU A 866 2.49 -14.00 -17.77
C GLU A 866 2.91 -15.08 -16.78
N LEU A 867 2.24 -15.10 -15.62
CA LEU A 867 2.46 -16.12 -14.59
C LEU A 867 2.30 -17.55 -15.15
N LEU A 868 1.42 -17.74 -16.15
CA LEU A 868 1.18 -19.02 -16.79
C LEU A 868 2.01 -19.26 -18.06
N ALA A 869 2.50 -18.20 -18.72
CA ALA A 869 3.28 -18.29 -19.95
C ALA A 869 4.76 -18.64 -19.72
N ASP A 870 5.33 -18.29 -18.56
CA ASP A 870 6.74 -18.59 -18.20
C ASP A 870 7.04 -20.10 -18.07
N ARG A 871 6.04 -20.96 -18.23
CA ARG A 871 6.21 -22.40 -18.41
C ARG A 871 5.30 -22.85 -19.56
N ASN A 872 5.74 -23.84 -20.34
CA ASN A 872 4.88 -24.65 -21.20
C ASN A 872 3.86 -25.44 -20.33
N ILE A 873 2.94 -24.71 -19.69
CA ILE A 873 1.79 -25.20 -18.93
C ILE A 873 0.61 -24.31 -19.36
N SER A 874 0.41 -24.22 -20.66
CA SER A 874 -0.71 -23.48 -21.24
C SER A 874 -1.60 -24.52 -21.91
N VAL A 875 -2.92 -24.37 -21.70
CA VAL A 875 -4.01 -25.14 -22.33
C VAL A 875 -4.54 -26.33 -21.50
N ASP A 876 -3.75 -27.32 -21.08
CA ASP A 876 -4.30 -28.54 -20.46
C ASP A 876 -4.87 -28.37 -19.04
N ILE A 877 -4.21 -27.60 -18.17
CA ILE A 877 -4.71 -27.33 -16.79
C ILE A 877 -5.95 -26.43 -16.83
N VAL A 878 -5.99 -25.49 -17.78
CA VAL A 878 -7.13 -24.58 -17.94
C VAL A 878 -8.33 -25.33 -18.53
N HIS A 879 -8.13 -26.21 -19.51
CA HIS A 879 -9.21 -27.04 -20.03
C HIS A 879 -9.67 -28.11 -19.04
N SER A 880 -8.79 -28.66 -18.19
CA SER A 880 -9.21 -29.62 -17.17
C SER A 880 -10.07 -28.95 -16.09
N LEU A 881 -9.70 -27.75 -15.64
CA LEU A 881 -10.49 -26.95 -14.70
C LEU A 881 -11.80 -26.42 -15.32
N GLN A 882 -11.82 -26.12 -16.62
CA GLN A 882 -13.04 -25.75 -17.35
C GLN A 882 -14.01 -26.95 -17.50
N ARG A 883 -13.49 -28.14 -17.85
CA ARG A 883 -14.30 -29.37 -17.98
C ARG A 883 -14.96 -29.79 -16.66
N GLN A 884 -14.31 -29.55 -15.52
CA GLN A 884 -14.89 -29.82 -14.20
C GLN A 884 -16.12 -28.96 -13.87
N LYS A 885 -16.29 -27.81 -14.54
CA LYS A 885 -17.45 -26.92 -14.34
C LYS A 885 -18.64 -27.24 -15.26
N GLU A 886 -18.41 -28.00 -16.33
CA GLU A 886 -19.43 -28.32 -17.34
C GLU A 886 -20.18 -29.62 -17.08
N HIS A 887 -19.94 -30.33 -15.97
CA HIS A 887 -20.83 -31.41 -15.54
C HIS A 887 -22.05 -30.86 -14.80
N PRO A 888 -23.26 -30.95 -15.37
CA PRO A 888 -24.48 -30.78 -14.60
C PRO A 888 -24.59 -31.97 -13.63
N GLN A 889 -25.21 -31.75 -12.48
CA GLN A 889 -25.65 -32.84 -11.60
C GLN A 889 -26.35 -33.94 -12.41
N PRO A 890 -26.20 -35.23 -12.05
CA PRO A 890 -26.86 -36.31 -12.77
C PRO A 890 -28.36 -36.05 -12.80
N GLU A 891 -28.95 -36.05 -14.00
CA GLU A 891 -30.39 -35.98 -14.19
C GLU A 891 -31.06 -37.04 -13.31
N ILE A 892 -31.88 -36.57 -12.37
CA ILE A 892 -32.82 -37.43 -11.66
C ILE A 892 -33.78 -37.98 -12.72
N LYS A 893 -33.55 -39.23 -13.14
CA LYS A 893 -34.48 -39.98 -14.00
C LYS A 893 -35.88 -39.89 -13.39
N LYS A 894 -36.77 -39.17 -14.08
CA LYS A 894 -38.21 -39.21 -13.81
C LYS A 894 -38.67 -40.67 -13.87
N LYS A 895 -39.01 -41.25 -12.73
CA LYS A 895 -39.77 -42.50 -12.66
C LYS A 895 -41.11 -42.26 -13.32
N HIS A 896 -41.40 -43.02 -14.38
CA HIS A 896 -42.76 -43.22 -14.87
C HIS A 896 -43.63 -43.75 -13.72
N ARG A 897 -44.69 -43.02 -13.38
CA ARG A 897 -45.81 -43.55 -12.61
C ARG A 897 -46.94 -43.87 -13.59
N ILE A 898 -47.19 -45.16 -13.76
CA ILE A 898 -48.41 -45.72 -14.33
C ILE A 898 -49.55 -45.35 -13.37
N LYS A 899 -50.66 -44.86 -13.91
CA LYS A 899 -51.95 -44.74 -13.21
C LYS A 899 -52.48 -46.15 -12.96
N GLU A 900 -52.91 -46.45 -11.74
CA GLU A 900 -54.29 -46.83 -11.42
C GLU A 900 -54.44 -47.16 -9.93
N ASP A 901 -55.64 -46.84 -9.45
CA ASP A 901 -56.36 -47.38 -8.30
C ASP A 901 -56.23 -46.78 -6.87
N TYR A 902 -57.33 -46.09 -6.54
CA TYR A 902 -58.15 -46.22 -5.32
C TYR A 902 -57.74 -45.47 -4.03
N GLU A 903 -58.48 -44.38 -3.76
CA GLU A 903 -58.90 -43.91 -2.41
C GLU A 903 -59.75 -45.00 -1.69
N PRO A 904 -60.13 -44.93 -0.39
CA PRO A 904 -60.00 -43.83 0.59
C PRO A 904 -59.54 -44.28 2.00
N GLY A 905 -59.34 -43.32 2.93
CA GLY A 905 -59.59 -43.58 4.35
C GLY A 905 -58.77 -42.79 5.36
N ILE A 906 -59.29 -41.60 5.71
CA ILE A 906 -59.07 -40.79 6.93
C ILE A 906 -57.78 -39.96 7.00
#